data_AF-A0A0J6MWK0-F1
#
_entry.id   AF-A0A0J6MWK0-F1
#
_cell.length_a   1.000
_cell.length_b   1.000
_cell.length_c   1.000
_cell.angle_alpha   90.00
_cell.angle_beta   90.00
_cell.angle_gamma   90.00
#
_symmetry.space_group_name_H-M   'P 1'
#
loop_
_entity.id
_entity.type
_entity.pdbx_description
1 polymer ?
#
loop_
_entity_poly.entity_id
_entity_poly.type
_entity_poly.pdbx_seq_one_letter_code
_entity_poly.pdbx_strand_id
1 'polypeptide(L)'
;MLEAYRQHVAERAALGIPPLPLSAKQVEALVELLKNPPKGEESTLVDLITHRVPPGVDDAAKVKASFLAAVAEGDVKSPLISRELATQLLGTMLGGYNIKPLIDLLDDAAVAQIAADGLKKTLLMFDAFHDVKEKMDKGNAHAKQVVESWANAEWFTSRPAVAEKITVTVFKVTGETNTDDLSPAPDAWSRPDIPLHYLAMLKNARPGITPEEDGKRGPMQFIEDLKQKGHLVAYVGDVVGTGSSRKSATNSVIWGTGEDIPYVPNKRFGGVCLGGKIAPIFFNTQEDSGALPIEVDVSKMEMGDVIDIYPYAGKIEKAGQKIADFALKSEVILDEVRAGGRINLIIGRGLTGKAREALGLPASTEFRLPKAPVDSGKGFSLAQKMVGRACGLPEGQGVRPGTYCEPKMTTVGSQDTTGPMTRDELKDLACLGFSADLVMQSFCHTAAYPKPVDVKMHKELPAFISTRGGVSLRPGDGVIHSWLNRLLLPDTVGTGGDSHTRFPIGISFPAGSGLVAFAAATGVMPLDMPESVLVRFKGKMQPGVTLRDLVNAIPLYAIKQGLLTVAKAGKKNAFSGRILEIEGLPDLKVEQAFELSDASAERSAAGCTVHLDKAPIIEYMTSNITLMKTMIANGYQDARTLERRIKAMEAWIANPQLLKGDADAEYAAVIEIDLADIHEPIVACPNDPDDVKTLSDVAGAKIDEVFIGSCMTNIGHFRAASKLLEGKRDIPVKLWVAPPTKMDAEQLTAEGHYGTFGTAGARMEMPGCSLCMGNQAQVKEGATVMSTSTRNFPNRLGKNSNVYLGSAELAAICSRLGRIPTKEEYMADIGVLNQKAGEVYRYMNFNEIADYQELADTVKV
;
A
#
# COMPACT_ATOMS: atom_id res chain seq x y z
N MET A 1 22.15 -28.12 13.31
CA MET A 1 21.02 -27.54 12.54
C MET A 1 19.70 -28.22 12.89
N LEU A 2 19.55 -29.54 12.69
CA LEU A 2 18.29 -30.26 12.94
C LEU A 2 17.73 -30.11 14.36
N GLU A 3 18.58 -30.22 15.39
CA GLU A 3 18.13 -30.08 16.79
C GLU A 3 17.53 -28.70 17.07
N ALA A 4 18.24 -27.63 16.71
CA ALA A 4 17.74 -26.26 16.83
C ALA A 4 16.46 -26.03 16.00
N TYR A 5 16.37 -26.62 14.81
CA TYR A 5 15.16 -26.54 14.00
C TYR A 5 13.97 -27.27 14.64
N ARG A 6 14.19 -28.47 15.22
CA ARG A 6 13.15 -29.21 15.96
C ARG A 6 12.67 -28.46 17.19
N GLN A 7 13.58 -27.82 17.92
CA GLN A 7 13.22 -26.98 19.04
C GLN A 7 12.33 -25.81 18.57
N HIS A 8 12.71 -25.13 17.49
CA HIS A 8 11.90 -24.07 16.88
C HIS A 8 10.52 -24.57 16.42
N VAL A 9 10.45 -25.77 15.82
CA VAL A 9 9.19 -26.42 15.45
C VAL A 9 8.31 -26.63 16.68
N ALA A 10 8.86 -27.13 17.80
CA ALA A 10 8.12 -27.34 19.03
C ALA A 10 7.63 -26.02 19.65
N GLU A 11 8.47 -24.99 19.68
CA GLU A 11 8.12 -23.64 20.17
C GLU A 11 6.97 -23.03 19.35
N ARG A 12 6.99 -23.20 18.03
CA ARG A 12 5.95 -22.73 17.10
C ARG A 12 4.65 -23.55 17.20
N ALA A 13 4.77 -24.87 17.33
CA ALA A 13 3.64 -25.77 17.51
C ALA A 13 2.88 -25.45 18.81
N ALA A 14 3.55 -25.02 19.88
CA ALA A 14 2.91 -24.57 21.12
C ALA A 14 2.02 -23.32 20.92
N LEU A 15 2.22 -22.56 19.84
CA LEU A 15 1.38 -21.43 19.44
C LEU A 15 0.32 -21.81 18.38
N GLY A 16 0.34 -23.05 17.90
CA GLY A 16 -0.53 -23.55 16.83
C GLY A 16 -0.15 -23.08 15.43
N ILE A 17 1.12 -22.75 15.18
CA ILE A 17 1.60 -22.22 13.90
C ILE A 17 2.79 -23.01 13.34
N PRO A 18 3.02 -23.02 12.01
CA PRO A 18 4.16 -23.69 11.41
C PRO A 18 5.50 -23.00 11.75
N PRO A 19 6.64 -23.70 11.62
CA PRO A 19 7.96 -23.11 11.77
C PRO A 19 8.20 -22.03 10.71
N LEU A 20 9.19 -21.16 10.97
CA LEU A 20 9.69 -20.21 9.97
C LEU A 20 10.29 -20.95 8.76
N PRO A 21 10.25 -20.33 7.57
CA PRO A 21 11.08 -20.78 6.46
C PRO A 21 12.57 -20.79 6.84
N LEU A 22 13.33 -21.66 6.19
CA LEU A 22 14.76 -21.79 6.43
C LEU A 22 15.51 -20.54 5.94
N SER A 23 16.41 -20.04 6.79
CA SER A 23 17.39 -19.01 6.42
C SER A 23 18.50 -19.57 5.53
N ALA A 24 19.23 -18.69 4.83
CA ALA A 24 20.38 -19.08 4.00
C ALA A 24 21.38 -19.97 4.74
N LYS A 25 21.77 -19.60 5.97
CA LYS A 25 22.67 -20.40 6.83
C LYS A 25 22.11 -21.78 7.18
N GLN A 26 20.79 -21.89 7.37
CA GLN A 26 20.16 -23.19 7.60
C GLN A 26 20.13 -24.03 6.33
N VAL A 27 19.92 -23.42 5.15
CA VAL A 27 19.99 -24.11 3.86
C VAL A 27 21.43 -24.56 3.55
N GLU A 28 22.45 -23.76 3.84
CA GLU A 28 23.86 -24.16 3.74
C GLU A 28 24.15 -25.41 4.59
N ALA A 29 23.72 -25.41 5.85
CA ALA A 29 23.87 -26.57 6.71
C ALA A 29 23.03 -27.78 6.24
N LEU A 30 21.84 -27.54 5.69
CA LEU A 30 21.00 -28.57 5.09
C LEU A 30 21.65 -29.21 3.87
N VAL A 31 22.34 -28.43 3.03
CA VAL A 31 23.10 -28.95 1.87
C VAL A 31 24.16 -29.94 2.31
N GLU A 32 24.92 -29.66 3.38
CA GLU A 32 25.92 -30.60 3.89
C GLU A 32 25.29 -31.88 4.45
N LEU A 33 24.12 -31.78 5.09
CA LEU A 33 23.35 -32.95 5.52
C LEU A 33 22.78 -33.74 4.33
N LEU A 34 22.37 -33.09 3.25
CA LEU A 34 21.89 -33.76 2.03
C LEU A 34 23.02 -34.50 1.29
N LYS A 35 24.27 -34.06 1.43
CA LYS A 35 25.45 -34.79 0.92
C LYS A 35 25.82 -35.98 1.80
N ASN A 36 25.68 -35.85 3.12
CA ASN A 36 26.04 -36.87 4.11
C ASN A 36 24.88 -37.08 5.12
N PRO A 37 23.80 -37.76 4.73
CA PRO A 37 22.59 -37.82 5.55
C PRO A 37 22.78 -38.72 6.79
N PRO A 38 22.38 -38.24 7.98
CA PRO A 38 22.26 -39.11 9.14
C PRO A 38 21.17 -40.15 8.91
N LYS A 39 21.39 -41.38 9.42
CA LYS A 39 20.44 -42.48 9.29
C LYS A 39 19.10 -42.13 9.93
N GLY A 40 18.00 -42.32 9.20
CA GLY A 40 16.64 -42.05 9.66
C GLY A 40 16.17 -40.61 9.47
N GLU A 41 17.02 -39.73 8.95
CA GLU A 41 16.68 -38.32 8.68
C GLU A 41 16.36 -38.05 7.20
N GLU A 42 16.47 -39.06 6.34
CA GLU A 42 16.49 -38.91 4.89
C GLU A 42 15.24 -38.20 4.34
N SER A 43 14.06 -38.65 4.77
CA SER A 43 12.78 -38.05 4.37
C SER A 43 12.61 -36.61 4.90
N THR A 44 13.07 -36.36 6.13
CA THR A 44 13.01 -35.03 6.74
C THR A 44 13.87 -34.03 5.96
N LEU A 45 15.10 -34.41 5.58
CA LEU A 45 15.98 -33.53 4.82
C LEU A 45 15.41 -33.18 3.44
N VAL A 46 14.82 -34.16 2.75
CA VAL A 46 14.15 -33.94 1.46
C VAL A 46 12.91 -33.06 1.62
N ASP A 47 12.10 -33.24 2.66
CA ASP A 47 10.96 -32.35 2.94
C ASP A 47 11.41 -30.90 3.18
N LEU A 48 12.46 -30.70 3.98
CA LEU A 48 12.99 -29.37 4.30
C LEU A 48 13.43 -28.60 3.06
N ILE A 49 14.21 -29.23 2.18
CA ILE A 49 14.68 -28.55 0.95
C ILE A 49 13.53 -28.33 -0.04
N THR A 50 12.53 -29.21 -0.04
CA THR A 50 11.39 -29.16 -0.96
C THR A 50 10.37 -28.09 -0.56
N HIS A 51 10.01 -28.02 0.73
CA HIS A 51 8.85 -27.27 1.21
C HIS A 51 9.16 -26.14 2.19
N ARG A 52 10.39 -26.00 2.70
CA ARG A 52 10.72 -25.03 3.76
C ARG A 52 11.70 -23.94 3.35
N VAL A 53 12.05 -23.85 2.07
CA VAL A 53 12.89 -22.77 1.55
C VAL A 53 12.02 -21.77 0.77
N PRO A 54 12.11 -20.45 1.05
CA PRO A 54 11.44 -19.44 0.23
C PRO A 54 11.81 -19.54 -1.26
N PRO A 55 10.90 -19.19 -2.19
CA PRO A 55 11.17 -19.18 -3.63
C PRO A 55 11.88 -17.88 -4.06
N GLY A 56 12.01 -17.67 -5.38
CA GLY A 56 12.40 -16.38 -5.92
C GLY A 56 13.88 -16.03 -5.72
N VAL A 57 14.13 -14.78 -5.37
CA VAL A 57 15.49 -14.25 -5.13
C VAL A 57 15.83 -14.04 -3.65
N ASP A 58 15.19 -14.81 -2.76
CA ASP A 58 15.63 -14.88 -1.36
C ASP A 58 17.06 -15.46 -1.25
N ASP A 59 17.80 -15.07 -0.21
CA ASP A 59 19.17 -15.57 0.01
C ASP A 59 19.19 -17.08 0.22
N ALA A 60 18.18 -17.66 0.88
CA ALA A 60 18.04 -19.10 1.05
C ALA A 60 17.71 -19.80 -0.28
N ALA A 61 16.90 -19.17 -1.13
CA ALA A 61 16.61 -19.63 -2.48
C ALA A 61 17.89 -19.67 -3.33
N LYS A 62 18.79 -18.68 -3.19
CA LYS A 62 20.08 -18.66 -3.88
C LYS A 62 20.93 -19.88 -3.56
N VAL A 63 21.05 -20.22 -2.28
CA VAL A 63 21.81 -21.40 -1.82
C VAL A 63 21.16 -22.68 -2.34
N LYS A 64 19.83 -22.80 -2.22
CA LYS A 64 19.07 -23.95 -2.75
C LYS A 64 19.27 -24.12 -4.26
N ALA A 65 19.08 -23.06 -5.05
CA ALA A 65 19.23 -23.10 -6.50
C ALA A 65 20.65 -23.51 -6.92
N SER A 66 21.67 -22.94 -6.27
CA SER A 66 23.07 -23.25 -6.57
C SER A 66 23.40 -24.73 -6.31
N PHE A 67 22.93 -25.27 -5.18
CA PHE A 67 23.12 -26.68 -4.86
C PHE A 67 22.35 -27.61 -5.82
N LEU A 68 21.08 -27.31 -6.10
CA LEU A 68 20.27 -28.12 -7.01
C LEU A 68 20.80 -28.09 -8.44
N ALA A 69 21.29 -26.94 -8.92
CA ALA A 69 21.95 -26.83 -10.22
C ALA A 69 23.18 -27.74 -10.31
N ALA A 70 24.08 -27.66 -9.34
CA ALA A 70 25.28 -28.49 -9.30
C ALA A 70 24.96 -30.00 -9.22
N VAL A 71 23.88 -30.39 -8.54
CA VAL A 71 23.42 -31.79 -8.54
C VAL A 71 22.82 -32.18 -9.89
N ALA A 72 22.00 -31.33 -10.50
CA ALA A 72 21.39 -31.59 -11.80
C ALA A 72 22.43 -31.71 -12.93
N GLU A 73 23.50 -30.89 -12.89
CA GLU A 73 24.63 -30.92 -13.84
C GLU A 73 25.57 -32.12 -13.59
N GLY A 74 25.52 -32.71 -12.39
CA GLY A 74 26.34 -33.87 -12.01
C GLY A 74 27.68 -33.50 -11.36
N ASP A 75 27.95 -32.22 -11.14
CA ASP A 75 29.13 -31.69 -10.46
C ASP A 75 29.17 -32.05 -8.97
N VAL A 76 28.00 -32.16 -8.35
CA VAL A 76 27.83 -32.55 -6.95
C VAL A 76 26.95 -33.78 -6.85
N LYS A 77 27.31 -34.73 -5.98
CA LYS A 77 26.49 -35.91 -5.70
C LYS A 77 25.78 -35.77 -4.36
N SER A 78 24.52 -36.19 -4.32
CA SER A 78 23.76 -36.43 -3.10
C SER A 78 23.17 -37.83 -3.14
N PRO A 79 23.24 -38.62 -2.06
CA PRO A 79 22.57 -39.92 -2.00
C PRO A 79 21.03 -39.80 -1.93
N LEU A 80 20.48 -38.62 -1.66
CA LEU A 80 19.04 -38.39 -1.49
C LEU A 80 18.38 -37.64 -2.65
N ILE A 81 19.16 -36.90 -3.43
CA ILE A 81 18.65 -36.07 -4.53
C ILE A 81 19.36 -36.50 -5.81
N SER A 82 18.59 -37.12 -6.71
CA SER A 82 19.05 -37.45 -8.05
C SER A 82 19.09 -36.21 -8.95
N ARG A 83 19.71 -36.33 -10.13
CA ARG A 83 19.76 -35.25 -11.12
C ARG A 83 18.36 -34.84 -11.57
N GLU A 84 17.49 -35.83 -11.75
CA GLU A 84 16.08 -35.69 -12.13
C GLU A 84 15.31 -34.93 -11.05
N LEU A 85 15.43 -35.36 -9.78
CA LEU A 85 14.76 -34.68 -8.67
C LEU A 85 15.28 -33.26 -8.48
N ALA A 86 16.60 -33.03 -8.61
CA ALA A 86 17.16 -31.69 -8.53
C ALA A 86 16.61 -30.75 -9.61
N THR A 87 16.50 -31.25 -10.85
CA THR A 87 15.90 -30.52 -11.97
C THR A 87 14.41 -30.23 -11.72
N GLN A 88 13.67 -31.21 -11.20
CA GLN A 88 12.26 -31.01 -10.83
C GLN A 88 12.11 -29.95 -9.73
N LEU A 89 12.96 -29.97 -8.70
CA LEU A 89 12.93 -28.99 -7.61
C LEU A 89 13.35 -27.59 -8.04
N LEU A 90 14.25 -27.45 -9.02
CA LEU A 90 14.51 -26.15 -9.65
C LEU A 90 13.24 -25.59 -10.30
N GLY A 91 12.42 -26.44 -10.91
CA GLY A 91 11.13 -26.07 -11.51
C GLY A 91 10.06 -25.59 -10.51
N THR A 92 10.26 -25.73 -9.20
CA THR A 92 9.27 -25.31 -8.18
C THR A 92 9.59 -23.99 -7.50
N MET A 93 10.72 -23.35 -7.84
CA MET A 93 11.21 -22.16 -7.13
C MET A 93 10.60 -20.83 -7.62
N LEU A 94 9.49 -20.89 -8.35
CA LEU A 94 8.76 -19.78 -9.00
C LEU A 94 9.54 -19.02 -10.09
N GLY A 95 10.78 -18.63 -9.82
CA GLY A 95 11.64 -17.85 -10.72
C GLY A 95 12.87 -17.28 -10.01
N GLY A 96 13.73 -16.56 -10.74
CA GLY A 96 14.98 -16.01 -10.22
C GLY A 96 16.18 -16.94 -10.43
N TYR A 97 16.84 -17.36 -9.34
CA TYR A 97 18.12 -18.08 -9.42
C TYR A 97 18.03 -19.47 -10.07
N ASN A 98 16.84 -20.05 -10.19
CA ASN A 98 16.58 -21.34 -10.82
C ASN A 98 16.47 -21.27 -12.35
N ILE A 99 16.23 -20.08 -12.93
CA ILE A 99 15.90 -19.94 -14.36
C ILE A 99 17.07 -20.35 -15.25
N LYS A 100 18.25 -19.74 -15.05
CA LYS A 100 19.43 -20.03 -15.88
C LYS A 100 19.82 -21.52 -15.84
N PRO A 101 19.91 -22.17 -14.66
CA PRO A 101 20.11 -23.61 -14.59
C PRO A 101 19.08 -24.42 -15.40
N LEU A 102 17.78 -24.12 -15.30
CA LEU A 102 16.75 -24.84 -16.07
C LEU A 102 16.94 -24.66 -17.58
N ILE A 103 17.32 -23.46 -18.04
CA ILE A 103 17.57 -23.19 -19.46
C ILE A 103 18.81 -23.96 -19.95
N ASP A 104 19.86 -24.02 -19.14
CA ASP A 104 21.08 -24.75 -19.46
C ASP A 104 20.83 -26.26 -19.59
N LEU A 105 20.05 -26.82 -18.67
CA LEU A 105 19.70 -28.24 -18.66
C LEU A 105 18.83 -28.68 -19.85
N LEU A 106 18.28 -27.76 -20.66
CA LEU A 106 17.61 -28.11 -21.93
C LEU A 106 18.54 -28.79 -22.94
N ASP A 107 19.87 -28.68 -22.78
CA ASP A 107 20.85 -29.32 -23.65
C ASP A 107 21.32 -30.70 -23.10
N ASP A 108 20.90 -31.08 -21.89
CA ASP A 108 21.27 -32.35 -21.27
C ASP A 108 20.19 -33.42 -21.48
N ALA A 109 20.46 -34.41 -22.32
CA ALA A 109 19.49 -35.45 -22.69
C ALA A 109 18.89 -36.23 -21.51
N ALA A 110 19.58 -36.32 -20.36
CA ALA A 110 19.07 -37.04 -19.19
C ALA A 110 17.97 -36.29 -18.45
N VAL A 111 17.98 -34.95 -18.49
CA VAL A 111 17.09 -34.10 -17.67
C VAL A 111 16.37 -33.01 -18.47
N ALA A 112 16.66 -32.85 -19.76
CA ALA A 112 16.10 -31.79 -20.61
C ALA A 112 14.57 -31.76 -20.64
N GLN A 113 13.90 -32.93 -20.66
CA GLN A 113 12.45 -32.97 -20.61
C GLN A 113 11.90 -32.46 -19.26
N ILE A 114 12.56 -32.79 -18.14
CA ILE A 114 12.16 -32.34 -16.81
C ILE A 114 12.37 -30.82 -16.69
N ALA A 115 13.49 -30.32 -17.20
CA ALA A 115 13.76 -28.88 -17.26
C ALA A 115 12.70 -28.15 -18.10
N ALA A 116 12.36 -28.69 -19.27
CA ALA A 116 11.29 -28.16 -20.11
C ALA A 116 9.95 -28.13 -19.37
N ASP A 117 9.56 -29.21 -18.70
CA ASP A 117 8.29 -29.28 -17.98
C ASP A 117 8.22 -28.29 -16.80
N GLY A 118 9.35 -27.99 -16.16
CA GLY A 118 9.48 -26.90 -15.20
C GLY A 118 9.31 -25.51 -15.84
N LEU A 119 10.02 -25.24 -16.95
CA LEU A 119 9.96 -23.96 -17.65
C LEU A 119 8.57 -23.66 -18.24
N LYS A 120 7.85 -24.68 -18.74
CA LYS A 120 6.46 -24.54 -19.24
C LYS A 120 5.51 -23.90 -18.22
N LYS A 121 5.75 -24.11 -16.92
CA LYS A 121 4.95 -23.58 -15.81
C LYS A 121 5.54 -22.34 -15.15
N THR A 122 6.73 -21.92 -15.57
CA THR A 122 7.45 -20.79 -14.97
C THR A 122 7.03 -19.49 -15.63
N LEU A 123 6.42 -18.58 -14.87
CA LEU A 123 5.91 -17.30 -15.40
C LEU A 123 6.98 -16.20 -15.39
N LEU A 124 7.84 -16.20 -14.36
CA LEU A 124 8.84 -15.16 -14.09
C LEU A 124 10.08 -15.28 -15.00
N MET A 125 9.85 -15.45 -16.30
CA MET A 125 10.90 -15.55 -17.32
C MET A 125 11.51 -14.19 -17.67
N PHE A 126 10.72 -13.11 -17.63
CA PHE A 126 11.13 -11.75 -18.00
C PHE A 126 11.99 -11.72 -19.29
N ASP A 127 13.26 -11.33 -19.19
CA ASP A 127 14.18 -11.28 -20.34
C ASP A 127 14.82 -12.64 -20.67
N ALA A 128 14.85 -13.59 -19.72
CA ALA A 128 15.32 -14.96 -19.96
C ALA A 128 14.43 -15.74 -20.93
N PHE A 129 13.27 -15.18 -21.30
CA PHE A 129 12.51 -15.62 -22.48
C PHE A 129 13.39 -15.67 -23.74
N HIS A 130 14.25 -14.66 -23.94
CA HIS A 130 15.12 -14.56 -25.11
C HIS A 130 16.16 -15.69 -25.16
N ASP A 131 16.66 -16.14 -24.00
CA ASP A 131 17.61 -17.26 -23.92
C ASP A 131 16.97 -18.58 -24.38
N VAL A 132 15.71 -18.84 -23.98
CA VAL A 132 14.95 -20.01 -24.44
C VAL A 132 14.63 -19.91 -25.92
N LYS A 133 14.24 -18.72 -26.40
CA LYS A 133 13.98 -18.47 -27.82
C LYS A 133 15.25 -18.71 -28.66
N GLU A 134 16.41 -18.25 -28.21
CA GLU A 134 17.68 -18.47 -28.91
C GLU A 134 17.99 -19.97 -29.05
N LYS A 135 17.76 -20.78 -28.00
CA LYS A 135 17.91 -22.24 -28.10
C LYS A 135 16.91 -22.87 -29.07
N MET A 136 15.66 -22.42 -29.07
CA MET A 136 14.65 -22.85 -30.04
C MET A 136 15.07 -22.53 -31.47
N ASP A 137 15.53 -21.31 -31.73
CA ASP A 137 15.97 -20.85 -33.06
C ASP A 137 17.20 -21.66 -33.55
N LYS A 138 18.05 -22.13 -32.63
CA LYS A 138 19.18 -23.05 -32.90
C LYS A 138 18.78 -24.52 -33.05
N GLY A 139 17.48 -24.84 -32.95
CA GLY A 139 16.95 -26.20 -33.20
C GLY A 139 16.80 -27.09 -31.96
N ASN A 140 16.92 -26.57 -30.74
CA ASN A 140 16.66 -27.36 -29.53
C ASN A 140 15.15 -27.70 -29.42
N ALA A 141 14.82 -28.99 -29.51
CA ALA A 141 13.44 -29.47 -29.52
C ALA A 141 12.70 -29.22 -28.20
N HIS A 142 13.38 -29.28 -27.05
CA HIS A 142 12.78 -29.01 -25.74
C HIS A 142 12.50 -27.51 -25.55
N ALA A 143 13.41 -26.64 -25.98
CA ALA A 143 13.19 -25.20 -26.00
C ALA A 143 11.97 -24.83 -26.87
N LYS A 144 11.83 -25.47 -28.04
CA LYS A 144 10.64 -25.33 -28.88
C LYS A 144 9.35 -25.71 -28.15
N GLN A 145 9.33 -26.87 -27.47
CA GLN A 145 8.16 -27.28 -26.67
C GLN A 145 7.80 -26.26 -25.58
N VAL A 146 8.80 -25.65 -24.95
CA VAL A 146 8.58 -24.62 -23.92
C VAL A 146 7.88 -23.39 -24.52
N VAL A 147 8.41 -22.86 -25.63
CA VAL A 147 7.82 -21.68 -26.31
C VAL A 147 6.41 -22.00 -26.84
N GLU A 148 6.19 -23.18 -27.42
CA GLU A 148 4.86 -23.62 -27.88
C GLU A 148 3.87 -23.74 -26.71
N SER A 149 4.29 -24.31 -25.57
CA SER A 149 3.46 -24.42 -24.37
C SER A 149 3.05 -23.06 -23.81
N TRP A 150 3.98 -22.10 -23.75
CA TRP A 150 3.67 -20.72 -23.37
C TRP A 150 2.71 -20.06 -24.36
N ALA A 151 2.93 -20.26 -25.67
CA ALA A 151 2.07 -19.71 -26.72
C ALA A 151 0.64 -20.29 -26.68
N ASN A 152 0.48 -21.53 -26.22
CA ASN A 152 -0.80 -22.20 -25.99
C ASN A 152 -1.40 -21.94 -24.60
N ALA A 153 -0.75 -21.09 -23.79
CA ALA A 153 -1.16 -20.75 -22.43
C ALA A 153 -1.36 -21.97 -21.52
N GLU A 154 -0.57 -23.03 -21.68
CA GLU A 154 -0.72 -24.27 -20.89
C GLU A 154 -0.53 -24.05 -19.38
N TRP A 155 0.30 -23.07 -19.00
CA TRP A 155 0.45 -22.62 -17.61
C TRP A 155 -0.87 -22.18 -16.97
N PHE A 156 -1.81 -21.67 -17.78
CA PHE A 156 -3.13 -21.19 -17.38
C PHE A 156 -4.19 -22.27 -17.58
N THR A 157 -4.23 -22.90 -18.78
CA THR A 157 -5.28 -23.85 -19.14
C THR A 157 -5.19 -25.17 -18.37
N SER A 158 -4.01 -25.54 -17.86
CA SER A 158 -3.83 -26.70 -16.97
C SER A 158 -4.33 -26.47 -15.54
N ARG A 159 -4.59 -25.23 -15.14
CA ARG A 159 -5.14 -24.90 -13.81
C ARG A 159 -6.67 -25.07 -13.83
N PRO A 160 -7.29 -25.57 -12.74
CA PRO A 160 -8.74 -25.66 -12.64
C PRO A 160 -9.39 -24.29 -12.87
N ALA A 161 -10.41 -24.24 -13.72
CA ALA A 161 -11.23 -23.04 -13.85
C ALA A 161 -12.02 -22.79 -12.56
N VAL A 162 -12.43 -21.52 -12.34
CA VAL A 162 -13.35 -21.20 -11.26
C VAL A 162 -14.63 -22.01 -11.44
N ALA A 163 -15.07 -22.71 -10.40
CA ALA A 163 -16.24 -23.59 -10.47
C ALA A 163 -17.52 -22.78 -10.75
N GLU A 164 -18.46 -23.38 -11.49
CA GLU A 164 -19.78 -22.76 -11.74
C GLU A 164 -20.58 -22.55 -10.45
N LYS A 165 -20.30 -23.36 -9.43
CA LYS A 165 -20.87 -23.28 -8.09
C LYS A 165 -19.76 -23.45 -7.05
N ILE A 166 -19.69 -22.52 -6.09
CA ILE A 166 -18.77 -22.55 -4.96
C ILE A 166 -19.61 -22.59 -3.68
N THR A 167 -19.52 -23.68 -2.93
CA THR A 167 -20.19 -23.82 -1.63
C THR A 167 -19.25 -23.33 -0.53
N VAL A 168 -19.72 -22.39 0.29
CA VAL A 168 -18.92 -21.80 1.38
C VAL A 168 -19.68 -21.78 2.70
N THR A 169 -18.95 -21.84 3.81
CA THR A 169 -19.44 -21.51 5.15
C THR A 169 -19.14 -20.06 5.47
N VAL A 170 -20.14 -19.31 5.92
CA VAL A 170 -20.03 -17.87 6.20
C VAL A 170 -19.32 -17.61 7.52
N PHE A 171 -18.25 -16.81 7.49
CA PHE A 171 -17.66 -16.13 8.65
C PHE A 171 -18.04 -14.64 8.62
N LYS A 172 -19.16 -14.28 9.29
CA LYS A 172 -19.74 -12.93 9.25
C LYS A 172 -19.16 -12.02 10.33
N VAL A 173 -18.61 -10.89 9.94
CA VAL A 173 -18.20 -9.79 10.83
C VAL A 173 -19.11 -8.60 10.58
N THR A 174 -20.01 -8.31 11.52
CA THR A 174 -20.99 -7.23 11.39
C THR A 174 -20.37 -5.84 11.54
N GLY A 175 -20.98 -4.86 10.88
CA GLY A 175 -20.51 -3.48 10.80
C GLY A 175 -19.34 -3.29 9.83
N GLU A 176 -18.44 -2.37 10.20
CA GLU A 176 -17.24 -2.07 9.42
C GLU A 176 -16.06 -2.90 9.93
N THR A 177 -15.44 -3.68 9.04
CA THR A 177 -14.12 -4.29 9.24
C THR A 177 -13.06 -3.32 8.74
N ASN A 178 -12.36 -2.66 9.66
CA ASN A 178 -11.16 -1.89 9.33
C ASN A 178 -9.96 -2.82 9.18
N THR A 179 -8.99 -2.46 8.36
CA THR A 179 -7.75 -3.24 8.24
C THR A 179 -6.94 -3.31 9.54
N ASP A 180 -7.11 -2.38 10.49
CA ASP A 180 -6.55 -2.48 11.84
C ASP A 180 -7.22 -3.59 12.67
N ASP A 181 -8.49 -3.92 12.41
CA ASP A 181 -9.16 -5.06 13.07
C ASP A 181 -8.55 -6.39 12.63
N LEU A 182 -8.13 -6.48 11.37
CA LEU A 182 -7.54 -7.68 10.76
C LEU A 182 -6.03 -7.79 11.01
N SER A 183 -5.36 -6.65 11.21
CA SER A 183 -3.92 -6.55 11.36
C SER A 183 -3.60 -5.36 12.26
N PRO A 184 -3.68 -5.50 13.60
CA PRO A 184 -3.58 -4.39 14.52
C PRO A 184 -2.24 -3.65 14.47
N ALA A 185 -2.26 -2.33 14.67
CA ALA A 185 -1.05 -1.51 14.63
C ALA A 185 0.07 -1.97 15.61
N PRO A 186 -0.21 -2.38 16.87
CA PRO A 186 0.82 -2.84 17.81
C PRO A 186 1.59 -4.09 17.36
N ASP A 187 1.00 -4.88 16.46
CA ASP A 187 1.53 -6.12 15.90
C ASP A 187 2.21 -5.92 14.54
N ALA A 188 2.40 -4.67 14.09
CA ALA A 188 3.01 -4.38 12.78
C ALA A 188 4.40 -5.03 12.59
N TRP A 189 5.12 -5.25 13.68
CA TRP A 189 6.45 -5.87 13.70
C TRP A 189 6.46 -7.34 13.25
N SER A 190 5.34 -8.06 13.38
CA SER A 190 5.25 -9.48 13.03
C SER A 190 4.70 -9.73 11.62
N ARG A 191 4.30 -8.68 10.88
CA ARG A 191 3.65 -8.79 9.55
C ARG A 191 4.36 -9.68 8.52
N PRO A 192 5.70 -9.71 8.42
CA PRO A 192 6.40 -10.61 7.50
C PRO A 192 6.26 -12.10 7.87
N ASP A 193 5.98 -12.41 9.14
CA ASP A 193 5.69 -13.75 9.62
C ASP A 193 4.19 -13.99 9.62
N ILE A 194 3.65 -14.29 8.42
CA ILE A 194 2.19 -14.39 8.17
C ILE A 194 1.47 -15.28 9.21
N PRO A 195 1.93 -16.51 9.52
CA PRO A 195 1.24 -17.36 10.49
C PRO A 195 1.22 -16.79 11.90
N LEU A 196 2.33 -16.16 12.33
CA LEU A 196 2.40 -15.50 13.64
C LEU A 196 1.48 -14.27 13.69
N HIS A 197 1.48 -13.46 12.64
CA HIS A 197 0.68 -12.25 12.57
C HIS A 197 -0.83 -12.55 12.50
N TYR A 198 -1.22 -13.63 11.84
CA TYR A 198 -2.60 -14.11 11.79
C TYR A 198 -3.24 -14.27 13.17
N LEU A 199 -2.45 -14.67 14.18
CA LEU A 199 -2.94 -14.82 15.56
C LEU A 199 -3.53 -13.53 16.14
N ALA A 200 -3.13 -12.35 15.63
CA ALA A 200 -3.62 -11.06 16.08
C ALA A 200 -4.91 -10.60 15.35
N MET A 201 -5.34 -11.30 14.29
CA MET A 201 -6.53 -10.95 13.52
C MET A 201 -7.78 -11.03 14.39
N LEU A 202 -8.55 -9.94 14.47
CA LEU A 202 -9.78 -9.82 15.28
C LEU A 202 -9.56 -10.17 16.77
N LYS A 203 -8.37 -9.86 17.31
CA LYS A 203 -8.03 -10.14 18.71
C LYS A 203 -8.80 -9.30 19.74
N ASN A 204 -9.38 -8.18 19.31
CA ASN A 204 -10.22 -7.33 20.17
C ASN A 204 -11.68 -7.76 20.02
N ALA A 205 -12.35 -8.03 21.13
CA ALA A 205 -13.74 -8.44 21.14
C ALA A 205 -14.65 -7.40 20.45
N ARG A 206 -15.61 -7.91 19.67
CA ARG A 206 -16.63 -7.11 18.97
C ARG A 206 -17.92 -7.92 18.81
N PRO A 207 -19.07 -7.30 18.54
CA PRO A 207 -20.33 -8.03 18.38
C PRO A 207 -20.20 -9.20 17.40
N GLY A 208 -20.57 -10.41 17.85
CA GLY A 208 -20.51 -11.64 17.06
C GLY A 208 -19.13 -12.30 16.97
N ILE A 209 -18.07 -11.70 17.51
CA ILE A 209 -16.70 -12.24 17.48
C ILE A 209 -16.12 -12.29 18.89
N THR A 210 -15.84 -13.52 19.34
CA THR A 210 -15.18 -13.78 20.62
C THR A 210 -13.74 -14.23 20.37
N PRO A 211 -12.73 -13.42 20.68
CA PRO A 211 -11.33 -13.83 20.59
C PRO A 211 -11.00 -14.94 21.59
N GLU A 212 -9.97 -15.74 21.31
CA GLU A 212 -9.47 -16.75 22.26
C GLU A 212 -8.82 -16.09 23.49
N GLU A 213 -8.11 -14.98 23.29
CA GLU A 213 -7.59 -14.12 24.36
C GLU A 213 -7.80 -12.65 23.96
N ASP A 214 -8.74 -11.96 24.63
CA ASP A 214 -9.07 -10.58 24.28
C ASP A 214 -7.85 -9.64 24.34
N GLY A 215 -7.67 -8.87 23.27
CA GLY A 215 -6.52 -7.98 23.04
C GLY A 215 -5.23 -8.68 22.61
N LYS A 216 -5.19 -10.01 22.54
CA LYS A 216 -3.95 -10.78 22.33
C LYS A 216 -4.05 -11.83 21.21
N ARG A 217 -5.12 -12.61 21.16
CA ARG A 217 -5.29 -13.71 20.21
C ARG A 217 -6.72 -13.79 19.69
N GLY A 218 -6.87 -13.77 18.36
CA GLY A 218 -8.15 -13.83 17.66
C GLY A 218 -8.87 -15.19 17.73
N PRO A 219 -9.97 -15.34 16.98
CA PRO A 219 -10.85 -16.52 17.02
C PRO A 219 -10.37 -17.65 16.08
N MET A 220 -9.14 -18.14 16.25
CA MET A 220 -8.52 -19.08 15.29
C MET A 220 -9.23 -20.44 15.28
N GLN A 221 -9.50 -21.01 16.45
CA GLN A 221 -10.21 -22.28 16.62
C GLN A 221 -11.62 -22.20 16.05
N PHE A 222 -12.31 -21.07 16.24
CA PHE A 222 -13.64 -20.89 15.70
C PHE A 222 -13.65 -20.92 14.16
N ILE A 223 -12.64 -20.30 13.51
CA ILE A 223 -12.47 -20.39 12.05
C ILE A 223 -12.18 -21.84 11.62
N GLU A 224 -11.36 -22.58 12.36
CA GLU A 224 -11.11 -24.01 12.10
C GLU A 224 -12.38 -24.87 12.27
N ASP A 225 -13.21 -24.59 13.27
CA ASP A 225 -14.48 -25.28 13.49
C ASP A 225 -15.47 -25.03 12.33
N LEU A 226 -15.45 -23.83 11.73
CA LEU A 226 -16.23 -23.56 10.52
C LEU A 226 -15.73 -24.38 9.33
N LYS A 227 -14.41 -24.59 9.18
CA LYS A 227 -13.85 -25.46 8.13
C LYS A 227 -14.23 -26.92 8.28
N GLN A 228 -14.41 -27.40 9.51
CA GLN A 228 -14.83 -28.79 9.79
C GLN A 228 -16.22 -29.14 9.21
N LYS A 229 -17.00 -28.14 8.78
CA LYS A 229 -18.24 -28.35 7.99
C LYS A 229 -18.00 -28.86 6.56
N GLY A 230 -16.75 -28.94 6.11
CA GLY A 230 -16.38 -29.53 4.81
C GLY A 230 -16.48 -28.58 3.62
N HIS A 231 -16.53 -27.27 3.86
CA HIS A 231 -16.62 -26.23 2.84
C HIS A 231 -15.52 -25.18 3.05
N LEU A 232 -15.21 -24.42 2.00
CA LEU A 232 -14.38 -23.21 2.14
C LEU A 232 -15.06 -22.23 3.10
N VAL A 233 -14.27 -21.47 3.87
CA VAL A 233 -14.81 -20.40 4.70
C VAL A 233 -14.73 -19.09 3.92
N ALA A 234 -15.85 -18.37 3.82
CA ALA A 234 -15.89 -17.04 3.21
C ALA A 234 -15.89 -15.96 4.28
N TYR A 235 -15.03 -14.95 4.15
CA TYR A 235 -15.10 -13.75 4.98
C TYR A 235 -16.26 -12.88 4.49
N VAL A 236 -17.19 -12.52 5.38
CA VAL A 236 -18.38 -11.73 5.02
C VAL A 236 -18.50 -10.53 5.95
N GLY A 237 -18.75 -9.33 5.43
CA GLY A 237 -18.98 -8.14 6.27
C GLY A 237 -19.79 -7.05 5.59
N ASP A 238 -20.36 -6.11 6.36
CA ASP A 238 -21.20 -5.05 5.78
C ASP A 238 -20.35 -4.03 5.01
N VAL A 239 -19.25 -3.58 5.63
CA VAL A 239 -18.19 -2.78 4.98
C VAL A 239 -16.84 -3.42 5.30
N VAL A 240 -16.02 -3.72 4.29
CA VAL A 240 -14.79 -4.52 4.46
C VAL A 240 -13.57 -3.78 3.93
N GLY A 241 -12.49 -3.77 4.72
CA GLY A 241 -11.15 -3.42 4.26
C GLY A 241 -10.84 -1.93 4.24
N THR A 242 -11.56 -1.10 4.99
CA THR A 242 -11.30 0.34 5.08
C THR A 242 -9.97 0.65 5.80
N GLY A 243 -9.45 1.86 5.55
CA GLY A 243 -8.27 2.38 6.22
C GLY A 243 -6.94 2.10 5.50
N SER A 244 -6.03 1.40 6.17
CA SER A 244 -4.64 1.23 5.75
C SER A 244 -4.50 0.25 4.58
N SER A 245 -3.49 0.45 3.72
CA SER A 245 -3.14 -0.46 2.62
C SER A 245 -2.38 -1.72 3.06
N ARG A 246 -2.30 -2.01 4.36
CA ARG A 246 -1.46 -3.09 4.91
C ARG A 246 -1.86 -4.46 4.34
N LYS A 247 -1.00 -5.05 3.51
CA LYS A 247 -1.23 -6.39 2.91
C LYS A 247 -1.43 -7.46 3.97
N SER A 248 -0.86 -7.28 5.16
CA SER A 248 -1.03 -8.17 6.31
C SER A 248 -2.49 -8.45 6.68
N ALA A 249 -3.41 -7.50 6.48
CA ALA A 249 -4.83 -7.75 6.69
C ALA A 249 -5.37 -8.83 5.73
N THR A 250 -5.01 -8.75 4.44
CA THR A 250 -5.34 -9.79 3.45
C THR A 250 -4.60 -11.09 3.73
N ASN A 251 -3.30 -11.03 4.07
CA ASN A 251 -2.53 -12.21 4.42
C ASN A 251 -3.17 -12.98 5.59
N SER A 252 -3.63 -12.29 6.64
CA SER A 252 -4.32 -12.92 7.78
C SER A 252 -5.64 -13.57 7.36
N VAL A 253 -6.48 -12.87 6.58
CA VAL A 253 -7.74 -13.43 6.10
C VAL A 253 -7.48 -14.67 5.25
N ILE A 254 -6.60 -14.59 4.26
CA ILE A 254 -6.27 -15.70 3.36
C ILE A 254 -5.55 -16.83 4.11
N TRP A 255 -4.77 -16.53 5.15
CA TRP A 255 -4.21 -17.57 6.01
C TRP A 255 -5.33 -18.39 6.67
N GLY A 256 -6.37 -17.70 7.16
CA GLY A 256 -7.55 -18.31 7.76
C GLY A 256 -8.50 -18.98 6.76
N THR A 257 -8.61 -18.51 5.51
CA THR A 257 -9.69 -18.93 4.59
C THR A 257 -9.25 -19.49 3.23
N GLY A 258 -7.99 -19.28 2.85
CA GLY A 258 -7.42 -19.69 1.57
C GLY A 258 -6.71 -21.05 1.63
N GLU A 259 -5.88 -21.28 0.62
CA GLU A 259 -5.22 -22.55 0.34
C GLU A 259 -3.70 -22.39 0.33
N ASP A 260 -2.98 -23.48 0.64
CA ASP A 260 -1.52 -23.50 0.58
C ASP A 260 -1.02 -23.34 -0.86
N ILE A 261 0.03 -22.53 -1.05
CA ILE A 261 0.73 -22.44 -2.33
C ILE A 261 1.79 -23.56 -2.37
N PRO A 262 1.74 -24.49 -3.35
CA PRO A 262 2.71 -25.57 -3.43
C PRO A 262 4.16 -25.06 -3.43
N TYR A 263 5.01 -25.67 -2.60
CA TYR A 263 6.44 -25.36 -2.45
C TYR A 263 6.79 -23.97 -1.90
N VAL A 264 5.80 -23.15 -1.55
CA VAL A 264 6.01 -21.81 -0.98
C VAL A 264 5.63 -21.83 0.50
N PRO A 265 6.61 -21.82 1.42
CA PRO A 265 6.31 -21.92 2.84
C PRO A 265 5.59 -20.68 3.37
N ASN A 266 4.60 -20.91 4.24
CA ASN A 266 3.97 -19.89 5.08
C ASN A 266 3.29 -18.74 4.31
N LYS A 267 2.87 -18.98 3.06
CA LYS A 267 2.00 -18.08 2.29
C LYS A 267 0.85 -18.89 1.68
N ARG A 268 -0.32 -18.28 1.66
CA ARG A 268 -1.55 -18.85 1.09
C ARG A 268 -2.11 -17.94 0.00
N PHE A 269 -2.97 -18.50 -0.84
CA PHE A 269 -3.68 -17.79 -1.91
C PHE A 269 -5.17 -18.20 -1.92
N GLY A 270 -5.99 -17.52 -2.71
CA GLY A 270 -7.39 -17.91 -2.87
C GLY A 270 -8.28 -17.45 -1.71
N GLY A 271 -9.44 -18.10 -1.58
CA GLY A 271 -10.50 -17.72 -0.65
C GLY A 271 -11.57 -16.83 -1.29
N VAL A 272 -12.65 -16.58 -0.53
CA VAL A 272 -13.80 -15.76 -0.96
C VAL A 272 -14.04 -14.66 0.07
N CYS A 273 -14.21 -13.42 -0.42
CA CYS A 273 -14.54 -12.26 0.40
C CYS A 273 -15.82 -11.61 -0.11
N LEU A 274 -16.87 -11.58 0.70
CA LEU A 274 -18.15 -10.95 0.37
C LEU A 274 -18.33 -9.68 1.21
N GLY A 275 -18.73 -8.59 0.58
CA GLY A 275 -19.00 -7.35 1.31
C GLY A 275 -20.16 -6.57 0.74
N GLY A 276 -20.98 -5.95 1.60
CA GLY A 276 -21.94 -4.93 1.15
C GLY A 276 -21.22 -3.78 0.44
N LYS A 277 -20.05 -3.40 0.97
CA LYS A 277 -19.06 -2.54 0.33
C LYS A 277 -17.65 -3.05 0.63
N ILE A 278 -16.76 -3.07 -0.35
CA ILE A 278 -15.35 -3.42 -0.19
C ILE A 278 -14.50 -2.20 -0.59
N ALA A 279 -13.59 -1.78 0.29
CA ALA A 279 -12.70 -0.66 -0.02
C ALA A 279 -11.77 -1.02 -1.19
N PRO A 280 -11.49 -0.08 -2.12
CA PRO A 280 -10.82 -0.38 -3.39
C PRO A 280 -9.41 -0.98 -3.23
N ILE A 281 -8.63 -0.46 -2.28
CA ILE A 281 -7.27 -0.98 -2.03
C ILE A 281 -7.34 -2.44 -1.53
N PHE A 282 -8.30 -2.74 -0.66
CA PHE A 282 -8.47 -4.09 -0.13
C PHE A 282 -9.00 -5.04 -1.19
N PHE A 283 -9.96 -4.61 -2.03
CA PHE A 283 -10.43 -5.36 -3.19
C PHE A 283 -9.25 -5.76 -4.09
N ASN A 284 -8.43 -4.79 -4.48
CA ASN A 284 -7.25 -5.03 -5.30
C ASN A 284 -6.26 -5.98 -4.62
N THR A 285 -6.06 -5.86 -3.31
CA THR A 285 -5.13 -6.73 -2.58
C THR A 285 -5.64 -8.18 -2.51
N GLN A 286 -6.96 -8.38 -2.42
CA GLN A 286 -7.59 -9.70 -2.43
C GLN A 286 -7.44 -10.37 -3.80
N GLU A 287 -7.80 -9.69 -4.90
CA GLU A 287 -7.68 -10.24 -6.26
C GLU A 287 -6.21 -10.46 -6.68
N ASP A 288 -5.29 -9.60 -6.26
CA ASP A 288 -3.84 -9.79 -6.47
C ASP A 288 -3.32 -11.05 -5.74
N SER A 289 -3.97 -11.45 -4.65
CA SER A 289 -3.64 -12.64 -3.85
C SER A 289 -4.43 -13.89 -4.28
N GLY A 290 -5.17 -13.81 -5.40
CA GLY A 290 -5.93 -14.92 -5.97
C GLY A 290 -7.29 -15.19 -5.32
N ALA A 291 -7.71 -14.37 -4.36
CA ALA A 291 -9.03 -14.47 -3.75
C ALA A 291 -10.13 -13.93 -4.71
N LEU A 292 -11.38 -14.31 -4.45
CA LEU A 292 -12.56 -13.79 -5.16
C LEU A 292 -13.31 -12.78 -4.28
N PRO A 293 -13.01 -11.47 -4.38
CA PRO A 293 -13.79 -10.42 -3.74
C PRO A 293 -15.07 -10.10 -4.54
N ILE A 294 -16.23 -10.02 -3.86
CA ILE A 294 -17.53 -9.70 -4.48
C ILE A 294 -18.25 -8.66 -3.62
N GLU A 295 -18.63 -7.53 -4.22
CA GLU A 295 -19.59 -6.60 -3.63
C GLU A 295 -21.02 -7.14 -3.84
N VAL A 296 -21.75 -7.43 -2.76
CA VAL A 296 -23.08 -8.05 -2.78
C VAL A 296 -23.86 -7.72 -1.51
N ASP A 297 -25.19 -7.70 -1.56
CA ASP A 297 -26.00 -7.58 -0.34
C ASP A 297 -25.77 -8.79 0.59
N VAL A 298 -25.23 -8.52 1.78
CA VAL A 298 -24.90 -9.52 2.80
C VAL A 298 -25.92 -9.58 3.93
N SER A 299 -27.03 -8.85 3.84
CA SER A 299 -28.02 -8.70 4.93
C SER A 299 -28.72 -10.01 5.32
N LYS A 300 -28.79 -10.99 4.41
CA LYS A 300 -29.40 -12.31 4.62
C LYS A 300 -28.38 -13.42 4.90
N MET A 301 -27.13 -13.04 5.20
CA MET A 301 -26.03 -13.97 5.49
C MET A 301 -25.63 -13.84 6.95
N GLU A 302 -25.82 -14.94 7.70
CA GLU A 302 -25.52 -15.05 9.11
C GLU A 302 -24.28 -15.92 9.36
N MET A 303 -23.66 -15.74 10.53
CA MET A 303 -22.50 -16.53 10.94
C MET A 303 -22.81 -18.04 10.88
N GLY A 304 -21.97 -18.80 10.18
CA GLY A 304 -22.06 -20.25 10.06
C GLY A 304 -23.05 -20.76 9.02
N ASP A 305 -23.75 -19.89 8.29
CA ASP A 305 -24.56 -20.27 7.14
C ASP A 305 -23.74 -21.00 6.09
N VAL A 306 -24.38 -21.95 5.39
CA VAL A 306 -23.82 -22.57 4.18
C VAL A 306 -24.56 -22.00 2.99
N ILE A 307 -23.82 -21.41 2.05
CA ILE A 307 -24.35 -20.75 0.86
C ILE A 307 -23.66 -21.27 -0.40
N ASP A 308 -24.39 -21.25 -1.50
CA ASP A 308 -23.90 -21.56 -2.85
C ASP A 308 -23.75 -20.26 -3.64
N ILE A 309 -22.53 -19.96 -4.06
CA ILE A 309 -22.19 -18.82 -4.91
C ILE A 309 -22.10 -19.33 -6.34
N TYR A 310 -22.76 -18.65 -7.28
CA TYR A 310 -22.69 -18.96 -8.71
C TYR A 310 -22.00 -17.80 -9.44
N PRO A 311 -20.65 -17.81 -9.58
CA PRO A 311 -19.88 -16.68 -10.08
C PRO A 311 -20.32 -16.19 -11.46
N TYR A 312 -20.57 -17.12 -12.38
CA TYR A 312 -20.97 -16.83 -13.76
C TYR A 312 -22.44 -16.42 -13.89
N ALA A 313 -23.30 -16.84 -12.96
CA ALA A 313 -24.72 -16.51 -12.98
C ALA A 313 -25.05 -15.24 -12.16
N GLY A 314 -24.08 -14.71 -11.39
CA GLY A 314 -24.27 -13.50 -10.59
C GLY A 314 -25.30 -13.65 -9.48
N LYS A 315 -25.38 -14.81 -8.83
CA LYS A 315 -26.36 -15.06 -7.75
C LYS A 315 -25.78 -15.86 -6.59
N ILE A 316 -26.38 -15.68 -5.41
CA ILE A 316 -26.09 -16.44 -4.20
C ILE A 316 -27.39 -17.08 -3.69
N GLU A 317 -27.31 -18.37 -3.35
CA GLU A 317 -28.42 -19.15 -2.80
C GLU A 317 -28.10 -19.69 -1.40
N LYS A 318 -29.12 -19.78 -0.56
CA LYS A 318 -29.09 -20.46 0.74
C LYS A 318 -30.21 -21.49 0.75
N ALA A 319 -29.89 -22.76 0.98
CA ALA A 319 -30.84 -23.87 0.92
C ALA A 319 -31.69 -23.91 -0.38
N GLY A 320 -31.07 -23.60 -1.52
CA GLY A 320 -31.73 -23.56 -2.84
C GLY A 320 -32.60 -22.33 -3.09
N GLN A 321 -32.74 -21.41 -2.13
CA GLN A 321 -33.42 -20.14 -2.31
C GLN A 321 -32.42 -19.03 -2.63
N LYS A 322 -32.66 -18.27 -3.70
CA LYS A 322 -31.85 -17.08 -4.01
C LYS A 322 -32.01 -16.01 -2.94
N ILE A 323 -30.88 -15.58 -2.35
CA ILE A 323 -30.85 -14.56 -1.30
C ILE A 323 -30.30 -13.22 -1.80
N ALA A 324 -29.42 -13.23 -2.81
CA ALA A 324 -28.82 -12.03 -3.40
C ALA A 324 -28.46 -12.25 -4.88
N ASP A 325 -28.46 -11.15 -5.63
CA ASP A 325 -27.88 -11.03 -6.96
C ASP A 325 -26.64 -10.13 -6.88
N PHE A 326 -25.65 -10.37 -7.72
CA PHE A 326 -24.44 -9.55 -7.83
C PHE A 326 -23.94 -9.48 -9.27
N ALA A 327 -23.10 -8.49 -9.55
CA ALA A 327 -22.31 -8.43 -10.76
C ALA A 327 -20.83 -8.42 -10.38
N LEU A 328 -20.01 -9.17 -11.11
CA LEU A 328 -18.56 -9.05 -10.99
C LEU A 328 -18.15 -7.67 -11.51
N LYS A 329 -17.14 -7.07 -10.86
CA LYS A 329 -16.56 -5.79 -11.31
C LYS A 329 -16.03 -5.91 -12.75
N SER A 330 -15.46 -7.06 -13.07
CA SER A 330 -15.01 -7.46 -14.41
C SER A 330 -15.04 -8.98 -14.48
N GLU A 331 -15.43 -9.53 -15.64
CA GLU A 331 -15.34 -10.98 -15.91
C GLU A 331 -13.88 -11.49 -15.87
N VAL A 332 -12.90 -10.60 -16.06
CA VAL A 332 -11.47 -10.92 -16.01
C VAL A 332 -11.06 -11.47 -14.64
N ILE A 333 -11.77 -11.12 -13.55
CA ILE A 333 -11.48 -11.63 -12.20
C ILE A 333 -11.52 -13.17 -12.13
N LEU A 334 -12.29 -13.82 -13.01
CA LEU A 334 -12.35 -15.28 -13.08
C LEU A 334 -11.05 -15.88 -13.64
N ASP A 335 -10.40 -15.19 -14.57
CA ASP A 335 -9.06 -15.54 -15.02
C ASP A 335 -8.01 -15.26 -13.95
N GLU A 336 -8.18 -14.17 -13.19
CA GLU A 336 -7.27 -13.80 -12.10
C GLU A 336 -7.25 -14.86 -11.01
N VAL A 337 -8.43 -15.29 -10.54
CA VAL A 337 -8.57 -16.39 -9.57
C VAL A 337 -7.97 -17.68 -10.13
N ARG A 338 -8.27 -18.03 -11.38
CA ARG A 338 -7.70 -19.23 -12.03
C ARG A 338 -6.17 -19.19 -12.08
N ALA A 339 -5.59 -18.03 -12.40
CA ALA A 339 -4.14 -17.83 -12.43
C ALA A 339 -3.49 -17.82 -11.03
N GLY A 340 -4.29 -17.84 -9.96
CA GLY A 340 -3.81 -17.71 -8.58
C GLY A 340 -3.42 -16.28 -8.23
N GLY A 341 -4.03 -15.28 -8.87
CA GLY A 341 -3.84 -13.86 -8.62
C GLY A 341 -3.73 -13.04 -9.90
N ARG A 342 -4.21 -11.79 -9.86
CA ARG A 342 -4.13 -10.86 -10.99
C ARG A 342 -2.70 -10.60 -11.47
N ILE A 343 -1.74 -10.48 -10.55
CA ILE A 343 -0.32 -10.28 -10.88
C ILE A 343 0.20 -11.46 -11.72
N ASN A 344 -0.09 -12.70 -11.32
CA ASN A 344 0.30 -13.90 -12.05
C ASN A 344 -0.34 -13.94 -13.45
N LEU A 345 -1.63 -13.55 -13.54
CA LEU A 345 -2.33 -13.47 -14.82
C LEU A 345 -1.64 -12.50 -15.78
N ILE A 346 -1.28 -11.30 -15.33
CA ILE A 346 -0.65 -10.27 -16.17
C ILE A 346 0.71 -10.76 -16.69
N ILE A 347 1.55 -11.28 -15.80
CA ILE A 347 2.88 -11.79 -16.16
C ILE A 347 2.74 -12.95 -17.16
N GLY A 348 1.90 -13.94 -16.85
CA GLY A 348 1.70 -15.11 -17.71
C GLY A 348 1.06 -14.76 -19.06
N ARG A 349 0.09 -13.85 -19.09
CA ARG A 349 -0.51 -13.36 -20.33
C ARG A 349 0.52 -12.65 -21.21
N GLY A 350 1.37 -11.82 -20.61
CA GLY A 350 2.49 -11.17 -21.30
C GLY A 350 3.49 -12.19 -21.88
N LEU A 351 3.85 -13.22 -21.11
CA LEU A 351 4.70 -14.31 -21.57
C LEU A 351 4.09 -15.06 -22.76
N THR A 352 2.79 -15.40 -22.68
CA THR A 352 2.05 -15.99 -23.81
C THR A 352 2.06 -15.08 -25.03
N GLY A 353 1.86 -13.76 -24.86
CA GLY A 353 1.93 -12.79 -25.94
C GLY A 353 3.28 -12.80 -26.66
N LYS A 354 4.39 -12.69 -25.91
CA LYS A 354 5.76 -12.75 -26.44
C LYS A 354 6.04 -14.07 -27.18
N ALA A 355 5.60 -15.20 -26.62
CA ALA A 355 5.78 -16.51 -27.23
C ALA A 355 5.02 -16.64 -28.57
N ARG A 356 3.78 -16.13 -28.64
CA ARG A 356 2.97 -16.15 -29.85
C ARG A 356 3.56 -15.25 -30.94
N GLU A 357 4.03 -14.06 -30.58
CA GLU A 357 4.74 -13.18 -31.51
C GLU A 357 6.00 -13.85 -32.07
N ALA A 358 6.81 -14.46 -31.20
CA ALA A 358 8.03 -15.19 -31.60
C ALA A 358 7.75 -16.36 -32.57
N LEU A 359 6.56 -16.97 -32.49
CA LEU A 359 6.11 -18.04 -33.37
C LEU A 359 5.29 -17.55 -34.59
N GLY A 360 5.09 -16.24 -34.74
CA GLY A 360 4.28 -15.66 -35.82
C GLY A 360 2.78 -16.00 -35.73
N LEU A 361 2.28 -16.28 -34.53
CA LEU A 361 0.89 -16.62 -34.26
C LEU A 361 0.04 -15.36 -33.97
N PRO A 362 -1.28 -15.37 -34.27
CA PRO A 362 -2.18 -14.28 -33.89
C PRO A 362 -2.31 -14.18 -32.37
N ALA A 363 -2.82 -13.06 -31.85
CA ALA A 363 -3.08 -12.88 -30.42
C ALA A 363 -3.92 -14.03 -29.82
N SER A 364 -3.67 -14.39 -28.56
CA SER A 364 -4.37 -15.49 -27.89
C SER A 364 -5.84 -15.14 -27.62
N THR A 365 -6.72 -16.14 -27.73
CA THR A 365 -8.14 -16.06 -27.36
C THR A 365 -8.45 -16.78 -26.05
N GLU A 366 -7.44 -17.33 -25.36
CA GLU A 366 -7.61 -18.10 -24.12
C GLU A 366 -7.97 -17.25 -22.89
N PHE A 367 -7.74 -15.93 -22.97
CA PHE A 367 -7.97 -15.01 -21.86
C PHE A 367 -9.20 -14.14 -22.12
N ARG A 368 -9.99 -13.91 -21.08
CA ARG A 368 -11.05 -12.91 -21.06
C ARG A 368 -10.43 -11.53 -21.25
N LEU A 369 -11.11 -10.75 -22.09
CA LEU A 369 -10.76 -9.36 -22.32
C LEU A 369 -11.70 -8.45 -21.51
N PRO A 370 -11.19 -7.34 -20.98
CA PRO A 370 -12.04 -6.32 -20.37
C PRO A 370 -13.01 -5.77 -21.42
N LYS A 371 -14.26 -5.54 -21.03
CA LYS A 371 -15.24 -4.93 -21.92
C LYS A 371 -14.93 -3.43 -22.02
N ALA A 372 -14.67 -2.95 -23.23
CA ALA A 372 -14.49 -1.52 -23.45
C ALA A 372 -15.76 -0.74 -23.03
N PRO A 373 -15.62 0.37 -22.31
CA PRO A 373 -16.76 1.24 -22.01
C PRO A 373 -17.30 1.86 -23.30
N VAL A 374 -18.57 2.27 -23.27
CA VAL A 374 -19.19 2.98 -24.39
C VAL A 374 -18.55 4.37 -24.50
N ASP A 375 -18.15 4.76 -25.71
CA ASP A 375 -17.66 6.11 -25.97
C ASP A 375 -18.79 7.12 -25.88
N SER A 376 -18.72 8.03 -24.90
CA SER A 376 -19.71 9.10 -24.71
C SER A 376 -19.50 10.29 -25.66
N GLY A 377 -18.40 10.32 -26.42
CA GLY A 377 -18.02 11.44 -27.29
C GLY A 377 -17.61 12.70 -26.54
N LYS A 378 -17.53 12.65 -25.20
CA LYS A 378 -17.08 13.75 -24.33
C LYS A 378 -15.57 13.77 -24.14
N GLY A 379 -15.04 14.94 -23.80
CA GLY A 379 -13.65 15.12 -23.40
C GLY A 379 -13.26 14.39 -22.10
N PHE A 380 -11.99 14.54 -21.72
CA PHE A 380 -11.36 13.83 -20.61
C PHE A 380 -11.09 14.73 -19.40
N SER A 381 -11.31 14.21 -18.20
CA SER A 381 -10.89 14.89 -16.96
C SER A 381 -9.37 14.95 -16.82
N LEU A 382 -8.87 15.72 -15.83
CA LEU A 382 -7.43 15.84 -15.59
C LEU A 382 -6.81 14.47 -15.26
N ALA A 383 -7.45 13.71 -14.37
CA ALA A 383 -6.99 12.37 -14.01
C ALA A 383 -6.97 11.42 -15.21
N GLN A 384 -8.00 11.45 -16.06
CA GLN A 384 -8.08 10.62 -17.26
C GLN A 384 -6.94 10.93 -18.25
N LYS A 385 -6.58 12.20 -18.42
CA LYS A 385 -5.45 12.62 -19.26
C LYS A 385 -4.10 12.22 -18.67
N MET A 386 -3.90 12.36 -17.35
CA MET A 386 -2.67 11.93 -16.69
C MET A 386 -2.43 10.43 -16.87
N VAL A 387 -3.47 9.60 -16.67
CA VAL A 387 -3.39 8.16 -16.89
C VAL A 387 -3.20 7.84 -18.38
N GLY A 388 -3.91 8.52 -19.28
CA GLY A 388 -3.74 8.36 -20.73
C GLY A 388 -2.31 8.62 -21.21
N ARG A 389 -1.70 9.73 -20.75
CA ARG A 389 -0.30 10.05 -21.03
C ARG A 389 0.64 8.97 -20.51
N ALA A 390 0.42 8.45 -19.31
CA ALA A 390 1.24 7.38 -18.73
C ALA A 390 1.09 6.03 -19.47
N CYS A 391 -0.01 5.83 -20.18
CA CYS A 391 -0.23 4.68 -21.08
C CYS A 391 0.30 4.92 -22.51
N GLY A 392 0.89 6.08 -22.80
CA GLY A 392 1.41 6.42 -24.13
C GLY A 392 0.35 6.79 -25.16
N LEU A 393 -0.86 7.16 -24.73
CA LEU A 393 -1.88 7.70 -25.63
C LEU A 393 -1.42 9.08 -26.18
N PRO A 394 -1.89 9.48 -27.38
CA PRO A 394 -1.59 10.81 -27.92
C PRO A 394 -1.94 11.93 -26.94
N GLU A 395 -1.11 12.96 -26.90
CA GLU A 395 -1.30 14.11 -26.00
C GLU A 395 -2.70 14.71 -26.13
N GLY A 396 -3.37 14.94 -24.98
CA GLY A 396 -4.77 15.39 -24.92
C GLY A 396 -5.82 14.28 -24.88
N GLN A 397 -5.47 13.03 -25.23
CA GLN A 397 -6.34 11.87 -25.01
C GLN A 397 -6.24 11.37 -23.56
N GLY A 398 -7.22 10.57 -23.14
CA GLY A 398 -7.28 9.99 -21.80
C GLY A 398 -7.83 8.58 -21.78
N VAL A 399 -7.82 7.96 -20.59
CA VAL A 399 -8.43 6.64 -20.36
C VAL A 399 -9.84 6.83 -19.79
N ARG A 400 -10.86 6.24 -20.44
CA ARG A 400 -12.25 6.32 -19.95
C ARG A 400 -12.49 5.40 -18.75
N PRO A 401 -13.38 5.75 -17.80
CA PRO A 401 -13.75 4.89 -16.68
C PRO A 401 -14.20 3.49 -17.12
N GLY A 402 -13.81 2.47 -16.37
CA GLY A 402 -14.04 1.05 -16.68
C GLY A 402 -13.06 0.44 -17.68
N THR A 403 -12.17 1.24 -18.29
CA THR A 403 -11.11 0.72 -19.17
C THR A 403 -9.96 0.18 -18.33
N TYR A 404 -9.56 -1.07 -18.60
CA TYR A 404 -8.29 -1.60 -18.10
C TYR A 404 -7.12 -0.93 -18.80
N CYS A 405 -6.12 -0.53 -18.04
CA CYS A 405 -4.88 0.05 -18.56
C CYS A 405 -3.69 -0.27 -17.65
N GLU A 406 -2.48 -0.04 -18.16
CA GLU A 406 -1.22 -0.31 -17.47
C GLU A 406 -0.34 0.95 -17.49
N PRO A 407 -0.70 2.02 -16.75
CA PRO A 407 0.09 3.25 -16.73
C PRO A 407 1.53 3.00 -16.27
N LYS A 408 2.47 3.71 -16.90
CA LYS A 408 3.86 3.78 -16.43
C LYS A 408 3.94 4.40 -15.03
N MET A 409 4.68 3.74 -14.14
CA MET A 409 4.95 4.19 -12.78
C MET A 409 6.22 5.06 -12.75
N THR A 410 6.02 6.37 -12.61
CA THR A 410 7.12 7.34 -12.53
C THR A 410 7.72 7.40 -11.13
N THR A 411 6.88 7.33 -10.09
CA THR A 411 7.33 7.37 -8.70
C THR A 411 6.60 6.32 -7.85
N VAL A 412 7.35 5.55 -7.08
CA VAL A 412 6.84 4.53 -6.16
C VAL A 412 7.34 4.78 -4.74
N GLY A 413 6.42 4.93 -3.78
CA GLY A 413 6.73 5.11 -2.36
C GLY A 413 6.68 3.83 -1.53
N SER A 414 7.58 3.67 -0.57
CA SER A 414 7.59 2.60 0.43
C SER A 414 7.95 3.13 1.83
N GLN A 415 7.32 2.57 2.86
CA GLN A 415 7.53 2.92 4.27
C GLN A 415 7.86 1.68 5.10
N ASP A 416 8.28 1.85 6.34
CA ASP A 416 8.97 0.86 7.16
C ASP A 416 8.08 -0.20 7.83
N THR A 417 6.76 -0.04 7.80
CA THR A 417 5.80 -1.04 8.34
C THR A 417 5.14 -1.89 7.25
N THR A 418 5.18 -1.45 6.00
CA THR A 418 4.80 -2.25 4.82
C THR A 418 6.02 -2.70 4.02
N GLY A 419 7.14 -1.99 4.11
CA GLY A 419 8.40 -2.25 3.43
C GLY A 419 8.93 -3.68 3.61
N PRO A 420 8.91 -4.27 4.82
CA PRO A 420 9.27 -5.67 5.00
C PRO A 420 8.41 -6.64 4.18
N MET A 421 7.09 -6.41 4.08
CA MET A 421 6.23 -7.22 3.21
C MET A 421 6.53 -6.93 1.74
N THR A 422 6.71 -5.67 1.35
CA THR A 422 7.07 -5.29 -0.04
C THR A 422 8.39 -5.93 -0.47
N ARG A 423 9.38 -5.99 0.42
CA ARG A 423 10.64 -6.73 0.21
C ARG A 423 10.39 -8.20 -0.08
N ASP A 424 9.53 -8.84 0.70
CA ASP A 424 9.25 -10.27 0.54
C ASP A 424 8.47 -10.55 -0.75
N GLU A 425 7.51 -9.68 -1.12
CA GLU A 425 6.83 -9.77 -2.43
C GLU A 425 7.80 -9.50 -3.61
N LEU A 426 8.76 -8.58 -3.47
CA LEU A 426 9.82 -8.36 -4.47
C LEU A 426 10.74 -9.57 -4.64
N LYS A 427 11.02 -10.28 -3.54
CA LYS A 427 11.80 -11.54 -3.60
C LYS A 427 11.03 -12.62 -4.35
N ASP A 428 9.74 -12.77 -4.07
CA ASP A 428 8.88 -13.76 -4.74
C ASP A 428 8.70 -13.45 -6.24
N LEU A 429 8.65 -12.16 -6.61
CA LEU A 429 8.63 -11.70 -8.00
C LEU A 429 10.00 -11.78 -8.70
N ALA A 430 11.02 -12.35 -8.05
CA ALA A 430 12.38 -12.45 -8.56
C ALA A 430 13.01 -11.10 -8.97
N CYS A 431 12.61 -10.00 -8.32
CA CYS A 431 13.09 -8.66 -8.66
C CYS A 431 14.53 -8.44 -8.17
N LEU A 432 15.46 -8.25 -9.13
CA LEU A 432 16.86 -7.89 -8.89
C LEU A 432 17.18 -6.41 -9.16
N GLY A 433 16.25 -5.67 -9.78
CA GLY A 433 16.36 -4.25 -10.06
C GLY A 433 14.98 -3.65 -10.33
N PHE A 434 14.82 -2.36 -10.05
CA PHE A 434 13.58 -1.64 -10.32
C PHE A 434 13.54 -1.10 -11.75
N SER A 435 12.40 -1.24 -12.40
CA SER A 435 12.12 -0.62 -13.70
C SER A 435 11.32 0.66 -13.57
N ALA A 436 10.65 0.88 -12.43
CA ALA A 436 10.05 2.17 -12.10
C ALA A 436 11.13 3.26 -12.03
N ASP A 437 10.81 4.45 -12.51
CA ASP A 437 11.80 5.53 -12.68
C ASP A 437 12.32 6.08 -11.34
N LEU A 438 11.54 6.01 -10.27
CA LEU A 438 12.01 6.29 -8.91
C LEU A 438 11.26 5.41 -7.90
N VAL A 439 12.01 4.73 -7.05
CA VAL A 439 11.47 4.01 -5.88
C VAL A 439 12.11 4.60 -4.63
N MET A 440 11.32 5.00 -3.64
CA MET A 440 11.82 5.59 -2.39
C MET A 440 11.37 4.77 -1.17
N GLN A 441 12.29 4.49 -0.24
CA GLN A 441 12.01 3.87 1.06
C GLN A 441 12.23 4.88 2.20
N SER A 442 11.30 4.94 3.15
CA SER A 442 11.38 5.76 4.36
C SER A 442 11.41 4.93 5.65
N PHE A 443 11.75 5.56 6.78
CA PHE A 443 11.78 4.95 8.11
C PHE A 443 11.07 5.83 9.14
N CYS A 444 9.78 6.08 8.93
CA CYS A 444 9.03 7.10 9.66
C CYS A 444 8.06 6.57 10.71
N HIS A 445 7.65 5.30 10.61
CA HIS A 445 6.66 4.71 11.52
C HIS A 445 7.29 4.01 12.72
N THR A 446 8.56 3.63 12.62
CA THR A 446 9.25 2.79 13.62
C THR A 446 10.49 3.44 14.23
N ALA A 447 10.90 4.63 13.77
CA ALA A 447 12.16 5.26 14.20
C ALA A 447 12.16 5.77 15.65
N ALA A 448 11.01 6.15 16.21
CA ALA A 448 10.95 6.80 17.51
C ALA A 448 11.24 5.86 18.69
N TYR A 449 10.68 4.65 18.67
CA TYR A 449 10.84 3.67 19.76
C TYR A 449 11.08 2.25 19.19
N PRO A 450 12.18 2.03 18.45
CA PRO A 450 12.37 0.82 17.67
C PRO A 450 12.51 -0.41 18.56
N LYS A 451 11.74 -1.46 18.24
CA LYS A 451 11.94 -2.81 18.79
C LYS A 451 13.19 -3.45 18.18
N PRO A 452 13.77 -4.52 18.76
CA PRO A 452 14.93 -5.19 18.17
C PRO A 452 14.75 -5.62 16.71
N VAL A 453 13.53 -6.04 16.33
CA VAL A 453 13.18 -6.38 14.94
C VAL A 453 13.13 -5.15 14.02
N ASP A 454 12.72 -3.99 14.52
CA ASP A 454 12.73 -2.73 13.78
C ASP A 454 14.18 -2.29 13.54
N VAL A 455 15.05 -2.40 14.55
CA VAL A 455 16.50 -2.12 14.41
C VAL A 455 17.16 -3.03 13.37
N LYS A 456 16.77 -4.31 13.33
CA LYS A 456 17.24 -5.24 12.29
C LYS A 456 16.78 -4.76 10.90
N MET A 457 15.50 -4.42 10.77
CA MET A 457 14.92 -3.89 9.54
C MET A 457 15.61 -2.58 9.08
N HIS A 458 15.91 -1.66 10.00
CA HIS A 458 16.66 -0.42 9.70
C HIS A 458 18.05 -0.66 9.11
N LYS A 459 18.67 -1.81 9.40
CA LYS A 459 19.98 -2.20 8.88
C LYS A 459 19.91 -2.91 7.53
N GLU A 460 18.89 -3.75 7.34
CA GLU A 460 18.79 -4.64 6.17
C GLU A 460 18.02 -4.01 4.99
N LEU A 461 16.95 -3.27 5.27
CA LEU A 461 16.07 -2.74 4.23
C LEU A 461 16.71 -1.67 3.33
N PRO A 462 17.55 -0.73 3.81
CA PRO A 462 18.20 0.26 2.95
C PRO A 462 19.05 -0.37 1.84
N ALA A 463 19.86 -1.37 2.20
CA ALA A 463 20.70 -2.08 1.24
C ALA A 463 19.84 -2.83 0.22
N PHE A 464 18.77 -3.51 0.65
CA PHE A 464 17.88 -4.22 -0.25
C PHE A 464 17.25 -3.32 -1.32
N ILE A 465 16.86 -2.10 -0.95
CA ILE A 465 16.26 -1.10 -1.83
C ILE A 465 17.31 -0.48 -2.76
N SER A 466 18.45 -0.04 -2.20
CA SER A 466 19.48 0.65 -2.97
C SER A 466 20.21 -0.25 -3.97
N THR A 467 20.44 -1.53 -3.67
CA THR A 467 21.01 -2.47 -4.65
C THR A 467 20.10 -2.73 -5.86
N ARG A 468 18.84 -2.28 -5.80
CA ARG A 468 17.86 -2.35 -6.90
C ARG A 468 17.66 -1.00 -7.62
N GLY A 469 18.46 0.02 -7.28
CA GLY A 469 18.34 1.37 -7.84
C GLY A 469 17.29 2.24 -7.14
N GLY A 470 16.87 1.89 -5.92
CA GLY A 470 15.96 2.71 -5.12
C GLY A 470 16.70 3.70 -4.19
N VAL A 471 16.05 4.81 -3.87
CA VAL A 471 16.52 5.79 -2.89
C VAL A 471 16.05 5.36 -1.50
N SER A 472 16.97 5.29 -0.53
CA SER A 472 16.62 5.01 0.87
C SER A 472 16.89 6.22 1.76
N LEU A 473 15.86 6.64 2.49
CA LEU A 473 16.00 7.57 3.60
C LEU A 473 16.57 6.86 4.85
N ARG A 474 16.72 7.60 5.94
CA ARG A 474 17.30 7.15 7.21
C ARG A 474 16.28 7.27 8.36
N PRO A 475 16.33 6.41 9.39
CA PRO A 475 15.57 6.62 10.62
C PRO A 475 15.85 8.03 11.18
N GLY A 476 14.77 8.78 11.45
CA GLY A 476 14.84 10.18 11.91
C GLY A 476 14.81 11.25 10.82
N ASP A 477 14.84 10.88 9.54
CA ASP A 477 14.62 11.85 8.44
C ASP A 477 13.18 12.38 8.42
N GLY A 478 12.22 11.55 8.83
CA GLY A 478 10.81 11.93 8.97
C GLY A 478 9.88 11.24 7.97
N VAL A 479 8.66 11.76 7.91
CA VAL A 479 7.46 11.19 7.26
C VAL A 479 7.66 10.98 5.77
N ILE A 480 7.30 9.79 5.29
CA ILE A 480 7.41 9.37 3.88
C ILE A 480 6.95 10.45 2.90
N HIS A 481 5.74 10.98 3.05
CA HIS A 481 5.10 11.83 2.03
C HIS A 481 5.74 13.22 1.96
N SER A 482 6.23 13.74 3.08
CA SER A 482 6.97 15.01 3.14
C SER A 482 8.29 14.97 2.35
N TRP A 483 8.85 13.78 2.18
CA TRP A 483 10.01 13.53 1.32
C TRP A 483 9.63 13.11 -0.09
N LEU A 484 8.72 12.13 -0.23
CA LEU A 484 8.29 11.58 -1.52
C LEU A 484 7.72 12.67 -2.43
N ASN A 485 6.91 13.58 -1.88
CA ASN A 485 6.29 14.67 -2.64
C ASN A 485 7.35 15.60 -3.25
N ARG A 486 8.51 15.73 -2.61
CA ARG A 486 9.65 16.51 -3.13
C ARG A 486 10.41 15.80 -4.26
N LEU A 487 10.07 14.54 -4.56
CA LEU A 487 10.71 13.74 -5.62
C LEU A 487 9.76 13.49 -6.82
N LEU A 488 8.62 14.18 -6.87
CA LEU A 488 7.60 13.99 -7.91
C LEU A 488 7.87 14.80 -9.18
N LEU A 489 7.30 14.35 -10.29
CA LEU A 489 7.17 15.12 -11.52
C LEU A 489 5.70 15.45 -11.78
N PRO A 490 5.36 16.69 -12.20
CA PRO A 490 3.98 17.06 -12.52
C PRO A 490 3.38 16.18 -13.62
N ASP A 491 2.05 15.98 -13.58
CA ASP A 491 1.27 15.18 -14.55
C ASP A 491 1.70 13.72 -14.74
N THR A 492 2.51 13.17 -13.84
CA THR A 492 2.91 11.76 -13.89
C THR A 492 2.10 10.89 -12.95
N VAL A 493 2.11 9.58 -13.21
CA VAL A 493 1.39 8.58 -12.42
C VAL A 493 2.36 7.82 -11.51
N GLY A 494 1.92 7.47 -10.31
CA GLY A 494 2.66 6.58 -9.42
C GLY A 494 1.80 5.81 -8.43
N THR A 495 2.46 5.17 -7.48
CA THR A 495 1.82 4.37 -6.42
C THR A 495 2.68 4.38 -5.15
N GLY A 496 2.20 3.74 -4.09
CA GLY A 496 3.00 3.51 -2.90
C GLY A 496 2.35 2.53 -1.93
N GLY A 497 3.21 1.89 -1.14
CA GLY A 497 2.85 0.95 -0.07
C GLY A 497 2.27 1.62 1.17
N ASP A 498 1.50 2.68 0.97
CA ASP A 498 0.89 3.49 2.01
C ASP A 498 -0.38 4.19 1.47
N SER A 499 -1.49 4.08 2.18
CA SER A 499 -2.79 4.60 1.76
C SER A 499 -2.84 6.12 1.59
N HIS A 500 -1.89 6.83 2.17
CA HIS A 500 -1.74 8.28 2.12
C HIS A 500 -0.73 8.72 1.05
N THR A 501 -0.30 7.80 0.18
CA THR A 501 0.43 8.15 -1.05
C THR A 501 -0.52 8.85 -2.03
N ARG A 502 -0.71 10.16 -1.84
CA ARG A 502 -1.68 11.00 -2.57
C ARG A 502 -0.98 12.21 -3.17
N PHE A 503 -0.40 12.03 -4.34
CA PHE A 503 0.48 13.03 -4.94
C PHE A 503 -0.21 14.39 -5.10
N PRO A 504 0.38 15.49 -4.60
CA PRO A 504 -0.16 16.84 -4.78
C PRO A 504 0.10 17.40 -6.19
N ILE A 505 1.03 16.78 -6.95
CA ILE A 505 1.32 17.07 -8.35
C ILE A 505 1.41 15.75 -9.13
N GLY A 506 0.59 15.59 -10.17
CA GLY A 506 0.33 14.29 -10.80
C GLY A 506 -0.79 13.52 -10.09
N ILE A 507 -0.78 12.19 -10.19
CA ILE A 507 -1.77 11.33 -9.55
C ILE A 507 -1.13 10.03 -9.06
N SER A 508 -1.61 9.52 -7.93
CA SER A 508 -1.19 8.23 -7.40
C SER A 508 -2.37 7.36 -6.97
N PHE A 509 -2.19 6.05 -7.16
CA PHE A 509 -3.13 5.02 -6.70
C PHE A 509 -2.43 4.11 -5.68
N PRO A 510 -2.62 4.33 -4.37
CA PRO A 510 -2.04 3.48 -3.34
C PRO A 510 -2.45 2.03 -3.47
N ALA A 511 -1.55 1.14 -3.04
CA ALA A 511 -1.81 -0.29 -3.14
C ALA A 511 -1.18 -1.07 -1.99
N GLY A 512 -1.57 -2.35 -1.89
CA GLY A 512 -0.90 -3.32 -1.01
C GLY A 512 0.49 -3.69 -1.54
N SER A 513 1.32 -4.24 -0.65
CA SER A 513 2.73 -4.57 -0.94
C SER A 513 2.97 -5.41 -2.19
N GLY A 514 2.04 -6.29 -2.59
CA GLY A 514 2.19 -7.13 -3.78
C GLY A 514 2.17 -6.30 -5.07
N LEU A 515 1.16 -5.45 -5.23
CA LEU A 515 1.04 -4.57 -6.39
C LEU A 515 2.14 -3.50 -6.41
N VAL A 516 2.56 -3.00 -5.25
CA VAL A 516 3.69 -2.06 -5.15
C VAL A 516 5.00 -2.73 -5.56
N ALA A 517 5.23 -3.99 -5.16
CA ALA A 517 6.37 -4.77 -5.61
C ALA A 517 6.35 -4.97 -7.13
N PHE A 518 5.20 -5.33 -7.70
CA PHE A 518 5.01 -5.44 -9.15
C PHE A 518 5.32 -4.12 -9.86
N ALA A 519 4.72 -3.03 -9.40
CA ALA A 519 4.92 -1.68 -9.95
C ALA A 519 6.37 -1.23 -9.93
N ALA A 520 7.08 -1.47 -8.83
CA ALA A 520 8.50 -1.17 -8.71
C ALA A 520 9.36 -2.03 -9.66
N ALA A 521 9.06 -3.33 -9.75
CA ALA A 521 9.82 -4.28 -10.55
C ALA A 521 9.63 -4.08 -12.06
N THR A 522 8.40 -3.85 -12.53
CA THR A 522 8.07 -3.78 -13.96
C THR A 522 7.94 -2.35 -14.50
N GLY A 523 7.81 -1.36 -13.62
CA GLY A 523 7.63 0.05 -14.01
C GLY A 523 6.23 0.37 -14.54
N VAL A 524 5.26 -0.54 -14.41
CA VAL A 524 3.86 -0.36 -14.80
C VAL A 524 2.93 -0.92 -13.72
N MET A 525 1.67 -0.50 -13.69
CA MET A 525 0.69 -0.98 -12.71
C MET A 525 -0.65 -1.27 -13.38
N PRO A 526 -1.27 -2.44 -13.19
CA PRO A 526 -2.63 -2.68 -13.65
C PRO A 526 -3.63 -1.74 -12.96
N LEU A 527 -4.52 -1.16 -13.76
CA LEU A 527 -5.55 -0.24 -13.30
C LEU A 527 -6.82 -0.41 -14.14
N ASP A 528 -7.91 -0.84 -13.50
CA ASP A 528 -9.24 -0.56 -14.02
C ASP A 528 -9.58 0.90 -13.72
N MET A 529 -9.63 1.74 -14.75
CA MET A 529 -9.77 3.18 -14.58
C MET A 529 -11.06 3.52 -13.79
N PRO A 530 -10.96 4.13 -12.61
CA PRO A 530 -12.14 4.51 -11.85
C PRO A 530 -12.92 5.66 -12.50
N GLU A 531 -14.20 5.78 -12.12
CA GLU A 531 -14.95 7.03 -12.32
C GLU A 531 -14.38 8.16 -11.44
N SER A 532 -14.72 9.41 -11.77
CA SER A 532 -14.30 10.59 -11.01
C SER A 532 -15.47 11.30 -10.33
N VAL A 533 -15.20 11.94 -9.18
CA VAL A 533 -16.06 12.92 -8.51
C VAL A 533 -15.32 14.25 -8.47
N LEU A 534 -15.96 15.30 -8.97
CA LEU A 534 -15.41 16.66 -8.96
C LEU A 534 -15.85 17.40 -7.69
N VAL A 535 -14.90 17.98 -6.97
CA VAL A 535 -15.13 18.97 -5.92
C VAL A 535 -14.57 20.30 -6.38
N ARG A 536 -15.41 21.33 -6.45
CA ARG A 536 -14.99 22.67 -6.87
C ARG A 536 -15.26 23.69 -5.78
N PHE A 537 -14.20 24.31 -5.29
CA PHE A 537 -14.30 25.46 -4.40
C PHE A 537 -14.49 26.75 -5.20
N LYS A 538 -15.24 27.70 -4.64
CA LYS A 538 -15.38 29.06 -5.20
C LYS A 538 -15.41 30.11 -4.10
N GLY A 539 -15.05 31.35 -4.43
CA GLY A 539 -15.05 32.47 -3.48
C GLY A 539 -13.71 32.64 -2.75
N LYS A 540 -13.76 33.20 -1.54
CA LYS A 540 -12.58 33.46 -0.71
C LYS A 540 -12.77 32.84 0.67
N MET A 541 -11.69 32.28 1.23
CA MET A 541 -11.69 31.77 2.61
C MET A 541 -12.08 32.88 3.59
N GLN A 542 -12.95 32.53 4.56
CA GLN A 542 -13.37 33.45 5.61
C GLN A 542 -12.29 33.59 6.69
N PRO A 543 -12.28 34.69 7.46
CA PRO A 543 -11.35 34.86 8.57
C PRO A 543 -11.37 33.65 9.52
N GLY A 544 -10.20 33.16 9.89
CA GLY A 544 -10.06 32.03 10.81
C GLY A 544 -10.43 30.66 10.22
N VAL A 545 -10.83 30.56 8.96
CA VAL A 545 -10.95 29.27 8.28
C VAL A 545 -9.61 28.87 7.69
N THR A 546 -9.18 27.65 7.98
CA THR A 546 -7.91 27.07 7.51
C THR A 546 -8.15 26.10 6.37
N LEU A 547 -7.08 25.68 5.68
CA LEU A 547 -7.20 24.66 4.64
C LEU A 547 -7.68 23.31 5.18
N ARG A 548 -7.34 22.98 6.43
CA ARG A 548 -7.84 21.78 7.11
C ARG A 548 -9.35 21.82 7.33
N ASP A 549 -9.95 22.99 7.45
CA ASP A 549 -11.40 23.13 7.51
C ASP A 549 -12.05 22.87 6.15
N LEU A 550 -11.40 23.28 5.05
CA LEU A 550 -11.84 22.97 3.68
C LEU A 550 -11.77 21.46 3.41
N VAL A 551 -10.75 20.76 3.93
CA VAL A 551 -10.68 19.30 3.91
C VAL A 551 -11.93 18.69 4.56
N ASN A 552 -12.30 19.15 5.75
CA ASN A 552 -13.49 18.66 6.47
C ASN A 552 -14.82 19.19 5.89
N ALA A 553 -14.78 20.26 5.08
CA ALA A 553 -15.96 20.74 4.37
C ALA A 553 -16.40 19.77 3.27
N ILE A 554 -15.48 19.02 2.64
CA ILE A 554 -15.81 18.03 1.60
C ILE A 554 -16.82 16.98 2.12
N PRO A 555 -16.54 16.23 3.21
CA PRO A 555 -17.53 15.30 3.76
C PRO A 555 -18.77 16.02 4.30
N LEU A 556 -18.65 17.22 4.86
CA LEU A 556 -19.80 17.96 5.39
C LEU A 556 -20.82 18.28 4.28
N TYR A 557 -20.35 18.79 3.14
CA TYR A 557 -21.21 19.13 2.01
C TYR A 557 -21.74 17.88 1.30
N ALA A 558 -20.94 16.81 1.21
CA ALA A 558 -21.42 15.53 0.70
C ALA A 558 -22.56 14.94 1.57
N ILE A 559 -22.48 15.09 2.90
CA ILE A 559 -23.56 14.70 3.83
C ILE A 559 -24.79 15.57 3.61
N LYS A 560 -24.62 16.90 3.55
CA LYS A 560 -25.74 17.84 3.28
C LYS A 560 -26.47 17.52 1.97
N GLN A 561 -25.75 17.04 0.96
CA GLN A 561 -26.30 16.65 -0.35
C GLN A 561 -26.78 15.19 -0.40
N GLY A 562 -26.65 14.40 0.67
CA GLY A 562 -27.07 12.99 0.71
C GLY A 562 -26.16 12.03 -0.08
N LEU A 563 -24.97 12.48 -0.46
CA LEU A 563 -23.95 11.72 -1.20
C LEU A 563 -23.01 10.92 -0.28
N LEU A 564 -23.01 11.25 1.02
CA LEU A 564 -22.25 10.56 2.06
C LEU A 564 -23.14 10.35 3.30
N THR A 565 -23.01 9.20 3.96
CA THR A 565 -23.68 8.91 5.24
C THR A 565 -22.68 8.42 6.27
N VAL A 566 -22.87 8.81 7.53
CA VAL A 566 -22.05 8.35 8.68
C VAL A 566 -22.39 6.90 9.08
N ALA A 567 -23.67 6.51 8.98
CA ALA A 567 -24.10 5.16 9.34
C ALA A 567 -23.35 4.09 8.51
N LYS A 568 -22.90 3.02 9.20
CA LYS A 568 -22.11 1.94 8.57
C LYS A 568 -22.98 0.98 7.76
N ALA A 569 -24.13 0.57 8.31
CA ALA A 569 -25.08 -0.26 7.60
C ALA A 569 -25.70 0.54 6.43
N GLY A 570 -25.63 -0.01 5.21
CA GLY A 570 -26.14 0.66 4.01
C GLY A 570 -25.40 1.95 3.66
N LYS A 571 -24.13 2.10 4.05
CA LYS A 571 -23.33 3.32 3.88
C LYS A 571 -23.35 3.82 2.43
N LYS A 572 -23.79 5.05 2.23
CA LYS A 572 -23.61 5.79 0.98
C LYS A 572 -22.29 6.55 1.04
N ASN A 573 -21.48 6.44 0.00
CA ASN A 573 -20.25 7.21 -0.15
C ASN A 573 -19.95 7.38 -1.64
N ALA A 574 -20.27 8.54 -2.19
CA ALA A 574 -20.05 8.87 -3.60
C ALA A 574 -18.57 8.85 -4.01
N PHE A 575 -17.64 8.96 -3.07
CA PHE A 575 -16.19 8.96 -3.32
C PHE A 575 -15.57 7.55 -3.34
N SER A 576 -16.25 6.56 -2.73
CA SER A 576 -15.69 5.23 -2.52
C SER A 576 -15.35 4.55 -3.84
N GLY A 577 -14.08 4.18 -4.03
CA GLY A 577 -13.61 3.52 -5.25
C GLY A 577 -13.48 4.43 -6.47
N ARG A 578 -13.67 5.75 -6.32
CA ARG A 578 -13.57 6.75 -7.40
C ARG A 578 -12.33 7.63 -7.23
N ILE A 579 -11.99 8.40 -8.26
CA ILE A 579 -10.97 9.45 -8.18
C ILE A 579 -11.63 10.73 -7.66
N LEU A 580 -11.02 11.36 -6.65
CA LEU A 580 -11.42 12.69 -6.18
C LEU A 580 -10.64 13.76 -6.95
N GLU A 581 -11.31 14.54 -7.80
CA GLU A 581 -10.68 15.65 -8.52
C GLU A 581 -11.07 16.98 -7.87
N ILE A 582 -10.10 17.83 -7.55
CA ILE A 582 -10.32 19.07 -6.80
C ILE A 582 -9.90 20.29 -7.62
N GLU A 583 -10.78 21.28 -7.72
CA GLU A 583 -10.58 22.53 -8.44
C GLU A 583 -10.94 23.77 -7.59
N GLY A 584 -10.51 24.95 -8.05
CA GLY A 584 -10.93 26.24 -7.50
C GLY A 584 -9.94 26.91 -6.54
N LEU A 585 -8.80 26.28 -6.29
CA LEU A 585 -7.72 26.78 -5.42
C LEU A 585 -6.35 26.67 -6.10
N PRO A 586 -6.15 27.24 -7.30
CA PRO A 586 -4.97 26.96 -8.14
C PRO A 586 -3.65 27.52 -7.57
N ASP A 587 -3.73 28.54 -6.71
CA ASP A 587 -2.57 29.25 -6.14
C ASP A 587 -2.04 28.63 -4.83
N LEU A 588 -2.60 27.49 -4.38
CA LEU A 588 -2.07 26.80 -3.21
C LEU A 588 -0.61 26.39 -3.42
N LYS A 589 0.20 26.50 -2.36
CA LYS A 589 1.52 25.85 -2.36
C LYS A 589 1.36 24.34 -2.45
N VAL A 590 2.34 23.64 -3.02
CA VAL A 590 2.24 22.19 -3.24
C VAL A 590 2.06 21.42 -1.92
N GLU A 591 2.69 21.87 -0.83
CA GLU A 591 2.50 21.28 0.50
C GLU A 591 1.10 21.52 1.08
N GLN A 592 0.43 22.60 0.68
CA GLN A 592 -0.97 22.88 1.03
C GLN A 592 -1.92 22.00 0.21
N ALA A 593 -1.69 21.89 -1.10
CA ALA A 593 -2.46 21.00 -1.97
C ALA A 593 -2.43 19.55 -1.46
N PHE A 594 -1.32 19.16 -0.83
CA PHE A 594 -1.20 17.86 -0.19
C PHE A 594 -2.19 17.66 0.97
N GLU A 595 -2.56 18.68 1.74
CA GLU A 595 -3.58 18.54 2.81
C GLU A 595 -4.94 18.07 2.23
N LEU A 596 -5.29 18.52 1.03
CA LEU A 596 -6.50 18.11 0.31
C LEU A 596 -6.35 16.71 -0.29
N SER A 597 -5.24 16.43 -0.98
CA SER A 597 -5.04 15.13 -1.63
C SER A 597 -4.84 14.01 -0.60
N ASP A 598 -4.11 14.25 0.49
CA ASP A 598 -3.83 13.29 1.56
C ASP A 598 -5.13 12.75 2.19
N ALA A 599 -6.05 13.66 2.52
CA ALA A 599 -7.34 13.33 3.11
C ALA A 599 -8.31 12.60 2.17
N SER A 600 -8.01 12.50 0.87
CA SER A 600 -8.80 11.69 -0.07
C SER A 600 -8.81 10.21 0.33
N ALA A 601 -7.78 9.75 1.05
CA ALA A 601 -7.71 8.40 1.57
C ALA A 601 -8.89 8.07 2.51
N GLU A 602 -9.28 9.02 3.37
CA GLU A 602 -10.39 8.87 4.31
C GLU A 602 -11.76 8.95 3.62
N ARG A 603 -11.83 9.44 2.37
CA ARG A 603 -13.03 9.34 1.53
C ARG A 603 -13.19 7.96 0.88
N SER A 604 -12.25 7.04 1.10
CA SER A 604 -12.11 5.78 0.35
C SER A 604 -11.92 5.99 -1.16
N ALA A 605 -11.37 7.15 -1.57
CA ALA A 605 -11.04 7.42 -2.96
C ALA A 605 -9.87 6.54 -3.42
N ALA A 606 -9.94 6.05 -4.66
CA ALA A 606 -8.88 5.27 -5.30
C ALA A 606 -7.63 6.13 -5.56
N GLY A 607 -7.83 7.37 -5.99
CA GLY A 607 -6.78 8.37 -6.25
C GLY A 607 -7.32 9.79 -6.05
N CYS A 608 -6.45 10.78 -6.15
CA CYS A 608 -6.82 12.18 -6.10
C CYS A 608 -5.96 13.03 -7.03
N THR A 609 -6.52 14.10 -7.57
CA THR A 609 -5.80 15.17 -8.25
C THR A 609 -6.28 16.52 -7.73
N VAL A 610 -5.36 17.47 -7.63
CA VAL A 610 -5.63 18.87 -7.25
C VAL A 610 -5.12 19.75 -8.38
N HIS A 611 -6.01 20.54 -8.97
CA HIS A 611 -5.63 21.46 -10.05
C HIS A 611 -4.89 22.66 -9.48
N LEU A 612 -3.61 22.81 -9.87
CA LEU A 612 -2.73 23.90 -9.48
C LEU A 612 -2.18 24.64 -10.71
N ASP A 613 -1.85 25.91 -10.52
CA ASP A 613 -1.12 26.69 -11.51
C ASP A 613 0.38 26.39 -11.49
N LYS A 614 1.09 26.83 -12.55
CA LYS A 614 2.51 26.52 -12.74
C LYS A 614 3.41 27.15 -11.67
N ALA A 615 3.07 28.34 -11.17
CA ALA A 615 3.96 29.11 -10.30
C ALA A 615 4.28 28.38 -8.96
N PRO A 616 3.30 27.87 -8.19
CA PRO A 616 3.59 27.07 -7.00
C PRO A 616 4.45 25.82 -7.27
N ILE A 617 4.27 25.20 -8.44
CA ILE A 617 5.00 23.98 -8.82
C ILE A 617 6.45 24.31 -9.17
N ILE A 618 6.70 25.39 -9.90
CA ILE A 618 8.07 25.85 -10.25
C ILE A 618 8.85 26.20 -8.98
N GLU A 619 8.24 26.93 -8.04
CA GLU A 619 8.83 27.25 -6.74
C GLU A 619 9.22 25.97 -5.99
N TYR A 620 8.27 25.04 -5.87
CA TYR A 620 8.49 23.77 -5.16
C TYR A 620 9.60 22.93 -5.81
N MET A 621 9.59 22.76 -7.13
CA MET A 621 10.60 21.98 -7.84
C MET A 621 12.00 22.61 -7.78
N THR A 622 12.09 23.94 -7.79
CA THR A 622 13.36 24.65 -7.61
C THR A 622 13.97 24.35 -6.25
N SER A 623 13.16 24.42 -5.19
CA SER A 623 13.55 24.02 -3.83
C SER A 623 13.96 22.54 -3.77
N ASN A 624 13.20 21.66 -4.43
CA ASN A 624 13.43 20.22 -4.42
C ASN A 624 14.72 19.80 -5.14
N ILE A 625 15.10 20.48 -6.22
CA ILE A 625 16.39 20.25 -6.90
C ILE A 625 17.55 20.48 -5.93
N THR A 626 17.52 21.60 -5.19
CA THR A 626 18.53 21.88 -4.15
C THR A 626 18.52 20.78 -3.08
N LEU A 627 17.34 20.37 -2.59
CA LEU A 627 17.25 19.27 -1.63
C LEU A 627 17.89 17.98 -2.16
N MET A 628 17.57 17.54 -3.37
CA MET A 628 18.13 16.30 -3.93
C MET A 628 19.66 16.40 -4.13
N LYS A 629 20.19 17.56 -4.52
CA LYS A 629 21.64 17.79 -4.57
C LYS A 629 22.26 17.66 -3.17
N THR A 630 21.65 18.23 -2.14
CA THR A 630 22.13 18.03 -0.75
C THR A 630 22.01 16.59 -0.28
N MET A 631 21.00 15.82 -0.71
CA MET A 631 20.91 14.39 -0.43
C MET A 631 22.09 13.62 -1.02
N ILE A 632 22.47 13.92 -2.26
CA ILE A 632 23.66 13.34 -2.89
C ILE A 632 24.92 13.70 -2.11
N ALA A 633 25.11 14.98 -1.77
CA ALA A 633 26.26 15.44 -0.98
C ALA A 633 26.35 14.77 0.39
N ASN A 634 25.21 14.51 1.02
CA ASN A 634 25.08 13.83 2.31
C ASN A 634 25.13 12.29 2.22
N GLY A 635 25.43 11.74 1.04
CA GLY A 635 25.62 10.29 0.85
C GLY A 635 24.34 9.46 0.96
N TYR A 636 23.20 9.99 0.53
CA TYR A 636 22.01 9.15 0.32
C TYR A 636 22.29 8.14 -0.80
N GLN A 637 21.78 6.92 -0.61
CA GLN A 637 22.09 5.81 -1.51
C GLN A 637 21.39 5.97 -2.87
N ASP A 638 22.06 5.48 -3.91
CA ASP A 638 21.68 5.58 -5.32
C ASP A 638 21.60 7.02 -5.87
N ALA A 639 22.75 7.71 -5.88
CA ALA A 639 22.87 9.06 -6.45
C ALA A 639 22.40 9.14 -7.92
N ARG A 640 22.55 8.07 -8.70
CA ARG A 640 22.14 8.02 -10.11
C ARG A 640 20.64 8.25 -10.30
N THR A 641 19.79 7.68 -9.44
CA THR A 641 18.35 7.91 -9.50
C THR A 641 17.99 9.35 -9.12
N LEU A 642 18.67 9.92 -8.11
CA LEU A 642 18.49 11.33 -7.74
C LEU A 642 18.93 12.27 -8.87
N GLU A 643 20.09 12.02 -9.51
CA GLU A 643 20.58 12.77 -10.66
C GLU A 643 19.60 12.73 -11.85
N ARG A 644 19.05 11.55 -12.16
CA ARG A 644 18.03 11.39 -13.21
C ARG A 644 16.78 12.20 -12.88
N ARG A 645 16.32 12.18 -11.62
CA ARG A 645 15.15 12.96 -11.20
C ARG A 645 15.42 14.46 -11.26
N ILE A 646 16.58 14.92 -10.82
CA ILE A 646 17.01 16.34 -10.91
C ILE A 646 16.96 16.81 -12.36
N LYS A 647 17.57 16.07 -13.30
CA LYS A 647 17.55 16.43 -14.73
C LYS A 647 16.14 16.53 -15.30
N ALA A 648 15.26 15.61 -14.90
CA ALA A 648 13.87 15.65 -15.33
C ALA A 648 13.12 16.86 -14.75
N MET A 649 13.41 17.26 -13.49
CA MET A 649 12.84 18.47 -12.90
C MET A 649 13.35 19.73 -13.61
N GLU A 650 14.65 19.83 -13.85
CA GLU A 650 15.27 20.95 -14.58
C GLU A 650 14.69 21.07 -16.00
N ALA A 651 14.50 19.96 -16.70
CA ALA A 651 13.88 19.92 -18.02
C ALA A 651 12.42 20.39 -18.01
N TRP A 652 11.64 20.02 -16.99
CA TRP A 652 10.27 20.49 -16.86
C TRP A 652 10.22 21.99 -16.54
N ILE A 653 11.08 22.50 -15.65
CA ILE A 653 11.15 23.94 -15.34
C ILE A 653 11.53 24.76 -16.58
N ALA A 654 12.42 24.25 -17.44
CA ALA A 654 12.78 24.91 -18.69
C ALA A 654 11.64 25.00 -19.70
N ASN A 655 10.65 24.10 -19.63
CA ASN A 655 9.45 24.11 -20.47
C ASN A 655 8.22 23.66 -19.66
N PRO A 656 7.66 24.53 -18.79
CA PRO A 656 6.65 24.13 -17.83
C PRO A 656 5.31 23.95 -18.54
N GLN A 657 4.92 22.70 -18.77
CA GLN A 657 3.64 22.31 -19.36
C GLN A 657 2.81 21.55 -18.32
N LEU A 658 1.51 21.85 -18.28
CA LEU A 658 0.53 21.19 -17.41
C LEU A 658 -0.66 20.74 -18.24
N LEU A 659 -1.17 19.56 -17.95
CA LEU A 659 -2.46 19.07 -18.42
C LEU A 659 -3.59 19.87 -17.79
N LYS A 660 -4.72 19.89 -18.51
CA LYS A 660 -5.99 20.43 -18.03
C LYS A 660 -7.12 19.53 -18.51
N GLY A 661 -8.08 19.24 -17.63
CA GLY A 661 -9.30 18.56 -18.01
C GLY A 661 -10.07 19.35 -19.07
N ASP A 662 -10.77 18.63 -19.95
CA ASP A 662 -11.65 19.26 -20.94
C ASP A 662 -12.88 19.88 -20.28
N ALA A 663 -13.40 20.94 -20.90
CA ALA A 663 -14.54 21.69 -20.35
C ALA A 663 -15.83 20.85 -20.25
N ASP A 664 -15.96 19.81 -21.08
CA ASP A 664 -17.10 18.91 -21.15
C ASP A 664 -16.81 17.51 -20.55
N ALA A 665 -15.75 17.37 -19.76
CA ALA A 665 -15.41 16.12 -19.05
C ALA A 665 -16.56 15.65 -18.15
N GLU A 666 -16.82 14.34 -18.15
CA GLU A 666 -17.89 13.71 -17.37
C GLU A 666 -17.41 13.29 -15.99
N TYR A 667 -18.24 13.58 -14.98
CA TYR A 667 -18.01 13.20 -13.59
C TYR A 667 -19.24 12.47 -13.07
N ALA A 668 -19.04 11.46 -12.23
CA ALA A 668 -20.14 10.71 -11.64
C ALA A 668 -20.92 11.52 -10.57
N ALA A 669 -20.30 12.56 -10.02
CA ALA A 669 -20.93 13.60 -9.22
C ALA A 669 -20.08 14.88 -9.24
N VAL A 670 -20.72 16.03 -9.07
CA VAL A 670 -20.07 17.34 -8.90
C VAL A 670 -20.56 17.97 -7.60
N ILE A 671 -19.64 18.37 -6.73
CA ILE A 671 -19.91 19.03 -5.46
C ILE A 671 -19.29 20.42 -5.51
N GLU A 672 -20.13 21.46 -5.59
CA GLU A 672 -19.67 22.84 -5.42
C GLU A 672 -19.70 23.25 -3.95
N ILE A 673 -18.62 23.87 -3.49
CA ILE A 673 -18.49 24.40 -2.13
C ILE A 673 -18.16 25.88 -2.22
N ASP A 674 -19.08 26.73 -1.77
CA ASP A 674 -18.82 28.17 -1.65
C ASP A 674 -18.06 28.43 -0.35
N LEU A 675 -16.84 28.97 -0.47
CA LEU A 675 -16.01 29.33 0.67
C LEU A 675 -16.65 30.44 1.51
N ALA A 676 -17.58 31.21 0.94
CA ALA A 676 -18.35 32.20 1.66
C ALA A 676 -19.26 31.58 2.74
N ASP A 677 -19.66 30.31 2.61
CA ASP A 677 -20.58 29.64 3.55
C ASP A 677 -19.88 29.02 4.76
N ILE A 678 -18.55 28.96 4.75
CA ILE A 678 -17.74 28.35 5.81
C ILE A 678 -17.28 29.47 6.74
N HIS A 679 -17.93 29.62 7.90
CA HIS A 679 -17.70 30.75 8.82
C HIS A 679 -17.00 30.38 10.12
N GLU A 680 -16.65 29.10 10.30
CA GLU A 680 -16.01 28.57 11.50
C GLU A 680 -15.30 27.25 11.19
N PRO A 681 -14.38 26.82 12.08
CA PRO A 681 -13.70 25.55 11.90
C PRO A 681 -14.66 24.36 11.80
N ILE A 682 -14.24 23.33 11.08
CA ILE A 682 -14.98 22.06 10.94
C ILE A 682 -14.07 20.95 11.43
N VAL A 683 -14.58 20.08 12.30
CA VAL A 683 -13.81 18.97 12.87
C VAL A 683 -14.47 17.63 12.56
N ALA A 684 -13.67 16.57 12.43
CA ALA A 684 -14.19 15.21 12.51
C ALA A 684 -14.38 14.84 13.99
N CYS A 685 -15.56 14.34 14.32
CA CYS A 685 -15.97 13.89 15.64
C CYS A 685 -15.32 12.54 15.98
N PRO A 686 -15.30 12.15 17.26
CA PRO A 686 -14.61 10.96 17.71
C PRO A 686 -14.94 9.71 16.90
N ASN A 687 -13.90 9.06 16.40
CA ASN A 687 -13.92 7.68 15.93
C ASN A 687 -14.54 7.42 14.54
N ASP A 688 -14.86 8.46 13.79
CA ASP A 688 -15.20 8.37 12.35
C ASP A 688 -14.70 9.60 11.58
N PRO A 689 -13.80 9.45 10.58
CA PRO A 689 -13.37 10.57 9.74
C PRO A 689 -14.49 11.19 8.88
N ASP A 690 -15.62 10.48 8.72
CA ASP A 690 -16.80 10.98 7.98
C ASP A 690 -17.75 11.80 8.86
N ASP A 691 -17.72 11.63 10.18
CA ASP A 691 -18.63 12.34 11.10
C ASP A 691 -18.09 13.74 11.38
N VAL A 692 -18.37 14.69 10.47
CA VAL A 692 -17.88 16.07 10.59
C VAL A 692 -18.96 17.02 11.10
N LYS A 693 -18.55 17.94 11.99
CA LYS A 693 -19.41 18.97 12.58
C LYS A 693 -18.70 20.31 12.66
N THR A 694 -19.47 21.37 12.80
CA THR A 694 -18.93 22.73 12.98
C THR A 694 -18.36 22.89 14.39
N LEU A 695 -17.46 23.86 14.58
CA LEU A 695 -16.89 24.19 15.89
C LEU A 695 -17.99 24.40 16.94
N SER A 696 -19.05 25.13 16.60
CA SER A 696 -20.16 25.43 17.51
C SER A 696 -20.90 24.17 17.99
N ASP A 697 -21.00 23.13 17.15
CA ASP A 697 -21.68 21.87 17.50
C ASP A 697 -20.93 21.06 18.57
N VAL A 698 -19.62 21.29 18.72
CA VAL A 698 -18.73 20.50 19.60
C VAL A 698 -18.02 21.36 20.66
N ALA A 699 -18.29 22.66 20.70
CA ALA A 699 -17.69 23.59 21.64
C ALA A 699 -17.89 23.13 23.09
N GLY A 700 -16.86 23.29 23.92
CA GLY A 700 -16.89 22.88 25.32
C GLY A 700 -16.51 21.41 25.57
N ALA A 701 -16.37 20.58 24.53
CA ALA A 701 -15.87 19.21 24.70
C ALA A 701 -14.48 19.22 25.37
N LYS A 702 -14.34 18.48 26.47
CA LYS A 702 -13.10 18.37 27.24
C LYS A 702 -12.01 17.69 26.41
N ILE A 703 -10.78 18.20 26.49
CA ILE A 703 -9.59 17.63 25.85
C ILE A 703 -8.58 17.25 26.92
N ASP A 704 -8.07 16.01 26.86
CA ASP A 704 -7.05 15.49 27.79
C ASP A 704 -5.65 15.54 27.17
N GLU A 705 -5.54 15.29 25.85
CA GLU A 705 -4.27 15.32 25.11
C GLU A 705 -4.44 16.00 23.74
N VAL A 706 -3.36 16.57 23.20
CA VAL A 706 -3.34 17.21 21.88
C VAL A 706 -2.16 16.71 21.06
N PHE A 707 -2.37 16.44 19.78
CA PHE A 707 -1.31 16.02 18.87
C PHE A 707 -1.20 16.93 17.63
N ILE A 708 -0.05 17.58 17.49
CA ILE A 708 0.31 18.41 16.34
C ILE A 708 1.50 17.77 15.62
N GLY A 709 1.25 17.16 14.46
CA GLY A 709 2.31 16.57 13.64
C GLY A 709 1.92 15.31 12.89
N SER A 710 1.79 15.38 11.58
CA SER A 710 1.66 14.20 10.70
C SER A 710 2.05 14.59 9.27
N CYS A 711 1.77 13.74 8.29
CA CYS A 711 1.88 14.11 6.88
C CYS A 711 0.98 15.29 6.48
N MET A 712 -0.12 15.55 7.21
CA MET A 712 -1.03 16.70 7.00
C MET A 712 -0.43 18.05 7.44
N THR A 713 0.75 18.05 8.05
CA THR A 713 1.36 19.27 8.59
C THR A 713 2.63 19.66 7.82
N ASN A 714 2.95 20.94 7.85
CA ASN A 714 4.12 21.60 7.28
C ASN A 714 4.61 22.64 8.29
N ILE A 715 5.79 23.22 8.09
CA ILE A 715 6.42 24.13 9.05
C ILE A 715 5.51 25.30 9.50
N GLY A 716 4.65 25.82 8.63
CA GLY A 716 3.75 26.94 8.93
C GLY A 716 2.78 26.63 10.07
N HIS A 717 2.28 25.40 10.12
CA HIS A 717 1.39 24.92 11.18
C HIS A 717 2.07 24.94 12.57
N PHE A 718 3.36 24.60 12.63
CA PHE A 718 4.14 24.64 13.86
C PHE A 718 4.46 26.08 14.27
N ARG A 719 4.76 26.98 13.32
CA ARG A 719 4.92 28.41 13.63
C ARG A 719 3.64 29.02 14.19
N ALA A 720 2.49 28.68 13.59
CA ALA A 720 1.18 29.14 14.04
C ALA A 720 0.87 28.64 15.47
N ALA A 721 1.06 27.33 15.71
CA ALA A 721 0.88 26.74 17.03
C ALA A 721 1.82 27.35 18.08
N SER A 722 3.10 27.54 17.74
CA SER A 722 4.09 28.18 18.60
C SER A 722 3.66 29.61 18.95
N LYS A 723 3.19 30.39 17.98
CA LYS A 723 2.75 31.77 18.21
C LYS A 723 1.52 31.85 19.13
N LEU A 724 0.57 30.93 18.98
CA LEU A 724 -0.62 30.83 19.85
C LEU A 724 -0.26 30.40 21.29
N LEU A 725 0.87 29.71 21.47
CA LEU A 725 1.36 29.22 22.77
C LEU A 725 2.43 30.12 23.39
N GLU A 726 2.74 31.27 22.78
CA GLU A 726 3.79 32.17 23.25
C GLU A 726 3.53 32.65 24.70
N GLY A 727 4.55 32.51 25.54
CA GLY A 727 4.50 32.89 26.95
C GLY A 727 3.61 32.01 27.83
N LYS A 728 3.01 30.93 27.31
CA LYS A 728 2.20 29.99 28.10
C LYS A 728 3.10 28.98 28.83
N ARG A 729 2.69 28.61 30.03
CA ARG A 729 3.30 27.61 30.92
C ARG A 729 2.18 26.77 31.53
N ASP A 730 2.51 25.55 31.95
CA ASP A 730 1.61 24.66 32.68
C ASP A 730 0.23 24.50 32.00
N ILE A 731 0.23 24.27 30.67
CA ILE A 731 -1.02 24.07 29.93
C ILE A 731 -1.78 22.84 30.48
N PRO A 732 -3.12 22.85 30.48
CA PRO A 732 -3.92 21.85 31.20
C PRO A 732 -3.95 20.46 30.56
N VAL A 733 -3.34 20.27 29.39
CA VAL A 733 -3.33 19.01 28.63
C VAL A 733 -1.91 18.55 28.33
N LYS A 734 -1.77 17.26 27.98
CA LYS A 734 -0.51 16.78 27.39
C LYS A 734 -0.46 17.12 25.90
N LEU A 735 0.42 18.05 25.52
CA LEU A 735 0.67 18.42 24.12
C LEU A 735 1.83 17.61 23.55
N TRP A 736 1.61 16.99 22.40
CA TRP A 736 2.60 16.25 21.62
C TRP A 736 2.87 17.01 20.32
N VAL A 737 4.15 17.25 20.02
CA VAL A 737 4.59 17.97 18.82
C VAL A 737 5.59 17.13 18.06
N ALA A 738 5.29 16.81 16.80
CA ALA A 738 6.10 15.95 15.95
C ALA A 738 6.30 16.59 14.56
N PRO A 739 7.38 17.35 14.33
CA PRO A 739 7.67 17.89 13.00
C PRO A 739 7.78 16.78 11.94
N PRO A 740 7.29 17.00 10.72
CA PRO A 740 7.21 15.93 9.73
C PRO A 740 8.57 15.52 9.18
N THR A 741 9.57 16.42 9.13
CA THR A 741 10.94 16.10 8.70
C THR A 741 11.99 16.66 9.65
N LYS A 742 13.22 16.15 9.54
CA LYS A 742 14.36 16.74 10.25
C LYS A 742 14.63 18.18 9.82
N MET A 743 14.35 18.55 8.58
CA MET A 743 14.53 19.90 8.07
C MET A 743 13.57 20.88 8.76
N ASP A 744 12.30 20.46 8.93
CA ASP A 744 11.34 21.24 9.72
C ASP A 744 11.80 21.39 11.16
N ALA A 745 12.27 20.31 11.78
CA ALA A 745 12.75 20.31 13.16
C ALA A 745 13.96 21.26 13.36
N GLU A 746 14.92 21.21 12.44
CA GLU A 746 16.11 22.07 12.44
C GLU A 746 15.73 23.54 12.28
N GLN A 747 14.88 23.88 11.31
CA GLN A 747 14.44 25.25 11.07
C GLN A 747 13.61 25.81 12.22
N LEU A 748 12.67 25.03 12.77
CA LEU A 748 11.89 25.42 13.96
C LEU A 748 12.78 25.61 15.20
N THR A 749 13.88 24.86 15.30
CA THR A 749 14.86 25.03 16.37
C THR A 749 15.64 26.33 16.17
N ALA A 750 16.14 26.60 14.97
CA ALA A 750 16.90 27.80 14.63
C ALA A 750 16.08 29.09 14.84
N GLU A 751 14.77 29.03 14.59
CA GLU A 751 13.83 30.15 14.80
C GLU A 751 13.36 30.29 16.25
N GLY A 752 13.75 29.38 17.16
CA GLY A 752 13.41 29.43 18.58
C GLY A 752 12.03 28.86 18.95
N HIS A 753 11.28 28.30 17.99
CA HIS A 753 9.95 27.73 18.23
C HIS A 753 9.96 26.54 19.20
N TYR A 754 11.04 25.74 19.19
CA TYR A 754 11.25 24.67 20.16
C TYR A 754 11.28 25.18 21.62
N GLY A 755 11.86 26.36 21.86
CA GLY A 755 11.90 26.98 23.18
C GLY A 755 10.50 27.34 23.68
N THR A 756 9.63 27.82 22.78
CA THR A 756 8.23 28.12 23.10
C THR A 756 7.45 26.84 23.44
N PHE A 757 7.59 25.78 22.65
CA PHE A 757 6.95 24.50 22.94
C PHE A 757 7.42 23.89 24.26
N GLY A 758 8.73 23.93 24.53
CA GLY A 758 9.31 23.48 25.79
C GLY A 758 8.79 24.28 26.98
N THR A 759 8.69 25.61 26.86
CA THR A 759 8.12 26.48 27.91
C THR A 759 6.64 26.17 28.18
N ALA A 760 5.88 25.83 27.15
CA ALA A 760 4.49 25.40 27.27
C ALA A 760 4.34 24.00 27.89
N GLY A 761 5.42 23.23 28.05
CA GLY A 761 5.40 21.86 28.56
C GLY A 761 5.08 20.79 27.51
N ALA A 762 5.25 21.11 26.22
CA ALA A 762 5.01 20.15 25.15
C ALA A 762 6.05 19.02 25.14
N ARG A 763 5.60 17.81 24.82
CA ARG A 763 6.45 16.66 24.51
C ARG A 763 6.85 16.71 23.04
N MET A 764 8.13 16.95 22.79
CA MET A 764 8.70 16.91 21.45
C MET A 764 9.02 15.47 21.06
N GLU A 765 8.46 15.02 19.94
CA GLU A 765 8.79 13.74 19.31
C GLU A 765 9.79 13.99 18.17
N MET A 766 10.61 12.98 17.87
CA MET A 766 11.50 13.06 16.71
C MET A 766 10.71 13.01 15.40
N PRO A 767 11.29 13.50 14.27
CA PRO A 767 10.60 13.48 12.99
C PRO A 767 10.12 12.08 12.58
N GLY A 768 8.83 11.99 12.24
CA GLY A 768 8.18 10.74 11.88
C GLY A 768 6.67 10.76 12.13
N CYS A 769 6.02 9.61 11.94
CA CYS A 769 4.55 9.50 12.04
C CYS A 769 4.04 9.60 13.48
N SER A 770 4.88 9.27 14.47
CA SER A 770 4.56 9.35 15.90
C SER A 770 3.19 8.73 16.24
N LEU A 771 2.30 9.46 16.93
CA LEU A 771 0.98 9.01 17.37
C LEU A 771 0.01 8.71 16.21
N CYS A 772 0.25 9.22 15.00
CA CYS A 772 -0.65 9.06 13.85
C CYS A 772 -0.93 7.57 13.53
N MET A 773 0.02 6.68 13.82
CA MET A 773 -0.17 5.24 13.64
C MET A 773 -0.52 4.48 14.91
N GLY A 774 -0.12 4.97 16.08
CA GLY A 774 -0.32 4.29 17.38
C GLY A 774 0.35 2.92 17.50
N ASN A 775 1.41 2.67 16.72
CA ASN A 775 2.16 1.40 16.75
C ASN A 775 3.30 1.38 17.79
N GLN A 776 3.74 2.55 18.25
CA GLN A 776 4.78 2.75 19.26
C GLN A 776 4.24 3.54 20.44
N ALA A 777 4.43 4.87 20.46
CA ALA A 777 3.79 5.74 21.43
C ALA A 777 2.27 5.75 21.22
N GLN A 778 1.55 5.82 22.33
CA GLN A 778 0.10 5.91 22.37
C GLN A 778 -0.32 6.96 23.41
N VAL A 779 -1.49 7.55 23.21
CA VAL A 779 -2.14 8.39 24.22
C VAL A 779 -2.62 7.53 25.40
N LYS A 780 -2.95 8.18 26.52
CA LYS A 780 -3.54 7.51 27.67
C LYS A 780 -4.85 6.81 27.27
N GLU A 781 -5.06 5.62 27.82
CA GLU A 781 -6.32 4.89 27.62
C GLU A 781 -7.53 5.75 28.05
N GLY A 782 -8.55 5.80 27.20
CA GLY A 782 -9.76 6.59 27.46
C GLY A 782 -9.63 8.10 27.21
N ALA A 783 -8.45 8.60 26.81
CA ALA A 783 -8.24 10.04 26.60
C ALA A 783 -9.12 10.61 25.47
N THR A 784 -9.61 11.83 25.67
CA THR A 784 -10.18 12.63 24.59
C THR A 784 -9.09 13.50 23.96
N VAL A 785 -8.89 13.39 22.65
CA VAL A 785 -7.74 13.95 21.95
C VAL A 785 -8.19 14.91 20.85
N MET A 786 -7.56 16.08 20.75
CA MET A 786 -7.62 16.89 19.52
C MET A 786 -6.34 16.62 18.70
N SER A 787 -6.51 16.11 17.48
CA SER A 787 -5.40 15.64 16.66
C SER A 787 -5.38 16.28 15.27
N THR A 788 -4.19 16.55 14.77
CA THR A 788 -3.95 16.96 13.38
C THR A 788 -3.62 15.77 12.46
N SER A 789 -3.63 14.53 12.99
CA SER A 789 -3.45 13.30 12.20
C SER A 789 -4.55 13.09 11.16
N THR A 790 -4.39 12.09 10.30
CA THR A 790 -5.37 11.77 9.24
C THR A 790 -6.55 10.94 9.71
N ARG A 791 -6.35 10.08 10.72
CA ARG A 791 -7.35 9.09 11.18
C ARG A 791 -7.64 9.21 12.66
N ASN A 792 -8.91 9.01 13.00
CA ASN A 792 -9.40 8.93 14.37
C ASN A 792 -10.12 7.60 14.69
N PHE A 793 -10.04 6.57 13.85
CA PHE A 793 -10.69 5.27 14.09
C PHE A 793 -10.51 4.75 15.53
N PRO A 794 -11.46 3.94 16.05
CA PRO A 794 -11.34 3.35 17.37
C PRO A 794 -9.98 2.70 17.60
N ASN A 795 -9.39 2.94 18.78
CA ASN A 795 -8.10 2.38 19.20
C ASN A 795 -6.87 2.82 18.37
N ARG A 796 -6.99 3.85 17.51
CA ARG A 796 -5.91 4.26 16.61
C ARG A 796 -4.77 4.99 17.31
N LEU A 797 -5.05 6.05 18.07
CA LEU A 797 -4.03 6.83 18.80
C LEU A 797 -3.74 6.21 20.18
N GLY A 798 -4.70 5.49 20.73
CA GLY A 798 -4.59 4.80 22.01
C GLY A 798 -5.86 3.99 22.28
N LYS A 799 -5.77 3.03 23.19
CA LYS A 799 -6.91 2.17 23.53
C LYS A 799 -8.07 2.99 24.09
N ASN A 800 -9.30 2.72 23.62
CA ASN A 800 -10.52 3.38 24.07
C ASN A 800 -10.49 4.93 23.98
N SER A 801 -9.60 5.52 23.16
CA SER A 801 -9.48 6.97 23.00
C SER A 801 -10.63 7.55 22.17
N ASN A 802 -11.01 8.80 22.44
CA ASN A 802 -11.98 9.56 21.65
C ASN A 802 -11.27 10.69 20.91
N VAL A 803 -11.09 10.57 19.59
CA VAL A 803 -10.19 11.46 18.85
C VAL A 803 -10.94 12.39 17.89
N TYR A 804 -10.88 13.69 18.14
CA TYR A 804 -11.29 14.72 17.18
C TYR A 804 -10.16 14.98 16.18
N LEU A 805 -10.52 15.25 14.92
CA LEU A 805 -9.56 15.71 13.89
C LEU A 805 -9.82 17.18 13.54
N GLY A 806 -8.80 18.03 13.66
CA GLY A 806 -8.90 19.47 13.40
C GLY A 806 -7.60 20.10 12.92
N SER A 807 -7.61 21.43 12.74
CA SER A 807 -6.46 22.23 12.33
C SER A 807 -5.41 22.37 13.44
N ALA A 808 -4.17 22.71 13.06
CA ALA A 808 -3.09 22.89 14.02
C ALA A 808 -3.31 24.11 14.93
N GLU A 809 -3.91 25.16 14.38
CA GLU A 809 -4.30 26.38 15.09
C GLU A 809 -5.36 26.08 16.15
N LEU A 810 -6.43 25.35 15.77
CA LEU A 810 -7.46 24.92 16.72
C LEU A 810 -6.87 23.99 17.78
N ALA A 811 -6.01 23.05 17.39
CA ALA A 811 -5.34 22.14 18.32
C ALA A 811 -4.48 22.90 19.35
N ALA A 812 -3.73 23.92 18.93
CA ALA A 812 -2.94 24.76 19.83
C ALA A 812 -3.84 25.49 20.85
N ILE A 813 -4.96 26.07 20.41
CA ILE A 813 -5.94 26.72 21.29
C ILE A 813 -6.54 25.71 22.27
N CYS A 814 -6.97 24.54 21.78
CA CYS A 814 -7.47 23.44 22.62
C CYS A 814 -6.45 23.03 23.68
N SER A 815 -5.15 23.02 23.35
CA SER A 815 -4.11 22.63 24.30
C SER A 815 -3.95 23.61 25.47
N ARG A 816 -4.12 24.91 25.20
CA ARG A 816 -4.10 25.95 26.23
C ARG A 816 -5.36 25.95 27.10
N LEU A 817 -6.52 25.63 26.51
CA LEU A 817 -7.82 25.73 27.20
C LEU A 817 -8.25 24.44 27.90
N GLY A 818 -7.77 23.27 27.47
CA GLY A 818 -8.23 21.97 27.97
C GLY A 818 -9.62 21.57 27.47
N ARG A 819 -10.14 22.27 26.47
CA ARG A 819 -11.43 22.02 25.82
C ARG A 819 -11.46 22.63 24.42
N ILE A 820 -12.44 22.23 23.63
CA ILE A 820 -12.76 22.91 22.36
C ILE A 820 -13.30 24.32 22.67
N PRO A 821 -12.74 25.40 22.06
CA PRO A 821 -13.18 26.78 22.27
C PRO A 821 -14.57 27.05 21.69
N THR A 822 -15.22 28.14 22.12
CA THR A 822 -16.34 28.71 21.34
C THR A 822 -15.81 29.41 20.10
N LYS A 823 -16.70 29.73 19.16
CA LYS A 823 -16.35 30.49 17.95
C LYS A 823 -15.74 31.85 18.27
N GLU A 824 -16.26 32.55 19.27
CA GLU A 824 -15.77 33.87 19.69
C GLU A 824 -14.37 33.77 20.29
N GLU A 825 -14.13 32.79 21.17
CA GLU A 825 -12.81 32.52 21.75
C GLU A 825 -11.78 32.18 20.67
N TYR A 826 -12.17 31.33 19.72
CA TYR A 826 -11.33 30.96 18.59
C TYR A 826 -10.95 32.16 17.73
N MET A 827 -11.93 32.96 17.32
CA MET A 827 -11.70 34.14 16.47
C MET A 827 -10.82 35.19 17.14
N ALA A 828 -10.96 35.38 18.45
CA ALA A 828 -10.12 36.29 19.23
C ALA A 828 -8.65 35.87 19.21
N ASP A 829 -8.38 34.57 19.36
CA ASP A 829 -7.01 34.02 19.35
C ASP A 829 -6.38 34.06 17.95
N ILE A 830 -7.15 33.73 16.89
CA ILE A 830 -6.64 33.71 15.51
C ILE A 830 -6.30 35.11 14.98
N GLY A 831 -6.92 36.16 15.50
CA GLY A 831 -6.61 37.54 15.12
C GLY A 831 -5.11 37.88 15.21
N VAL A 832 -4.37 37.27 16.13
CA VAL A 832 -2.91 37.44 16.30
C VAL A 832 -2.12 36.85 15.12
N LEU A 833 -2.58 35.73 14.56
CA LEU A 833 -1.93 35.10 13.41
C LEU A 833 -2.12 35.91 12.13
N ASN A 834 -3.32 36.46 11.92
CA ASN A 834 -3.64 37.24 10.72
C ASN A 834 -2.72 38.46 10.54
N GLN A 835 -2.31 39.10 11.65
CA GLN A 835 -1.38 40.24 11.62
C GLN A 835 0.04 39.86 11.18
N LYS A 836 0.41 38.58 11.30
CA LYS A 836 1.74 38.04 11.03
C LYS A 836 1.73 36.90 9.99
N ALA A 837 0.68 36.78 9.20
CA ALA A 837 0.49 35.65 8.30
C ALA A 837 1.69 35.45 7.34
N GLY A 838 2.27 36.54 6.84
CA GLY A 838 3.46 36.50 5.96
C GLY A 838 4.75 36.05 6.65
N GLU A 839 4.85 36.12 7.98
CA GLU A 839 5.96 35.57 8.75
C GLU A 839 5.73 34.09 9.10
N VAL A 840 4.49 33.77 9.49
CA VAL A 840 4.06 32.45 9.99
C VAL A 840 4.04 31.40 8.87
N TYR A 841 3.36 31.70 7.76
CA TYR A 841 3.13 30.74 6.67
C TYR A 841 4.17 30.84 5.56
N ARG A 842 5.46 30.93 5.92
CA ARG A 842 6.58 30.78 4.99
C ARG A 842 6.96 29.31 4.83
N TYR A 843 7.00 28.80 3.61
CA TYR A 843 7.32 27.39 3.35
C TYR A 843 8.83 27.18 3.23
N MET A 844 9.29 25.93 3.28
CA MET A 844 10.72 25.61 3.13
C MET A 844 11.15 25.64 1.67
N ASN A 845 11.86 26.71 1.28
CA ASN A 845 12.56 26.83 0.02
C ASN A 845 14.06 26.61 0.22
N PHE A 846 14.54 25.38 -0.01
CA PHE A 846 15.94 25.01 0.27
C PHE A 846 16.94 25.82 -0.55
N ASN A 847 16.55 26.26 -1.75
CA ASN A 847 17.35 27.15 -2.59
C ASN A 847 17.50 28.57 -2.02
N GLU A 848 16.72 28.94 -1.00
CA GLU A 848 16.80 30.23 -0.30
C GLU A 848 17.50 30.11 1.07
N ILE A 849 17.90 28.90 1.47
CA ILE A 849 18.62 28.64 2.71
C ILE A 849 20.10 28.44 2.37
N ALA A 850 20.95 29.37 2.82
CA ALA A 850 22.37 29.44 2.44
C ALA A 850 23.10 28.10 2.60
N ASP A 851 22.99 27.46 3.76
CA ASP A 851 23.68 26.19 4.05
C ASP A 851 23.28 25.06 3.08
N TYR A 852 22.00 25.01 2.66
CA TYR A 852 21.53 24.02 1.68
C TYR A 852 22.03 24.34 0.27
N GLN A 853 22.00 25.62 -0.12
CA GLN A 853 22.47 26.05 -1.43
C GLN A 853 23.99 25.85 -1.60
N GLU A 854 24.78 26.23 -0.59
CA GLU A 854 26.24 26.05 -0.59
C GLU A 854 26.60 24.56 -0.71
N LEU A 855 25.90 23.68 0.02
CA LEU A 855 26.12 22.24 -0.08
C LEU A 855 25.69 21.69 -1.45
N ALA A 856 24.55 22.15 -1.99
CA ALA A 856 24.06 21.74 -3.30
C ALA A 856 25.02 22.12 -4.43
N ASP A 857 25.67 23.27 -4.35
CA ASP A 857 26.64 23.76 -5.34
C ASP A 857 27.90 22.86 -5.43
N THR A 858 28.15 22.01 -4.43
CA THR A 858 29.24 21.02 -4.47
C THR A 858 28.94 19.81 -5.37
N VAL A 859 27.67 19.62 -5.77
CA VAL A 859 27.23 18.47 -6.57
C VAL A 859 26.98 18.89 -8.01
N LYS A 860 27.67 18.25 -8.95
CA LYS A 860 27.46 18.41 -10.39
C LYS A 860 26.60 17.26 -10.90
N VAL A 861 25.48 17.57 -11.55
CA VAL A 861 24.47 16.61 -12.02
C VAL A 861 24.46 16.57 -13.54
#